data_AF-A0A653VJA2-F1
#
_entry.id   AF-A0A653VJA2-F1
#
_cell.length_a   1.000
_cell.length_b   1.000
_cell.length_c   1.000
_cell.angle_alpha   90.00
_cell.angle_beta   90.00
_cell.angle_gamma   90.00
#
_symmetry.space_group_name_H-M   'P 1'
#
loop_
_entity.id
_entity.type
_entity.pdbx_description
1 polymer ?
#
loop_
_entity_poly.entity_id
_entity_poly.type
_entity_poly.pdbx_seq_one_letter_code
_entity_poly.pdbx_strand_id
1 'polypeptide(L)'
;MSRNPKTARRRRALTATLAGIGLLATPLAAMPAVAAPSGGGSYPSIDQALQAGAEYKDGRYFVILKEDPVATYQGGTDGFPATAATDGTFEVESAAVQKYDRHLTAGQLEVASSASLSVDKHFTTALNAFVSDLTAEQARELSKDDRVLAVSEVEEYAPDYSSTEFLGLPGPQGAWNNQYGGLDVAGKGVVVGVIDTGYYPEQEMLAGEPVPALSGEPQVGEPYLDSAGRIAMLKADGTTFRGDCEAGEDFSGEECNSKVLSARYFSEDFEAFVPADQRDPRERLSPLDISSHGTHTATTAAGNNGVDQVFNGGNSYGEGSGVAPQAAVSVYKVCWEDTDPATGGCYGTASVAAIEQAIIDGVDVLNYSISGSNNSVVDPVSLAFKSAAEAGIFVSASAGNSGPIAQTVNHSAPWLTSVAASTFSNELSGTVEFPDGAKFRGVSSMPEGVGPAEIVLASEVELAGQSTGDVQLCAPGSLDPATAAGKIVVCDRGVVDRAAKSVAVAQAGGVGMVLVNIGGGSEDADLHAVPTVHTSDESIKELVAATDQTATLVVGDTTGLAPVPVPQIAGFSSRGPSTAVDSELLKPDIAAPGVNVLAGVSPLDPAYNGDSYGLMSGTSMAAPNLAGMAALMSAEKPDWSPMAIKSAMMTTAGDVLNADGSASADNFATGAGSADPVAMVEPGLVYEADARQWDALILGETTGRDINVASIAVNDLLGSATVTRTVTATETGTWAASGSVPGYEVTAEPSTLSLEAGESQPVEITLTRTDAAADEWAHGSFTWTRPGAAAVTSPVTVRAVDVLAEDAIAGEGASGAAETELESGITGALEPEIEGLGLAKVEEFSKVPGALLGQDNASNHVTETVVPEGATSVTWSLNAGDEQSDWDLFVITPEGEVIQEATASGSEELVLTDPVPGEYHAVSNLYSSPGGASVPGTMETVVLEGDSGNLTITPDPLAVENGQTEPVAVEWQGLTPGTWKGAVEWAPGTRTSVTVTVGGGPADCEAENFTDNAPESRFYDSVRWMQCAAITEGYSDGSYGKDRDINRGESVAFVYRYADQDFTPDGETFPDVPVDHTFYEPISWAQVNEISVGYQDGTFKPDRQVSRAEFASFVYRSLEEKELGGEDAGFTDVPESDAAYDAITWMASHGISRGYLDGSFRPDQPITRGEVAELMFRTDGVIGD
;
A
#
# COMPACT_ATOMS: atom_id res chain seq x y z
N MET A 1 49.89 -8.49 0.27
CA MET A 1 50.89 -9.53 -0.09
C MET A 1 51.12 -10.49 1.08
N SER A 2 51.21 -11.81 0.83
CA SER A 2 52.01 -12.85 1.57
C SER A 2 52.00 -12.85 3.12
N ARG A 3 51.56 -13.90 3.84
CA ARG A 3 52.03 -15.30 3.71
C ARG A 3 51.08 -16.36 4.31
N ASN A 4 50.91 -17.48 3.59
CA ASN A 4 50.57 -18.82 4.10
C ASN A 4 51.90 -19.54 4.58
N PRO A 5 51.98 -20.77 5.16
CA PRO A 5 51.11 -21.95 4.91
C PRO A 5 50.78 -22.97 6.05
N LYS A 6 49.55 -23.48 6.01
CA LYS A 6 49.14 -24.92 6.01
C LYS A 6 49.62 -25.96 7.07
N THR A 7 48.62 -26.51 7.77
CA THR A 7 48.28 -27.97 7.94
C THR A 7 49.03 -28.96 8.88
N ALA A 8 48.24 -29.48 9.85
CA ALA A 8 47.85 -30.90 10.05
C ALA A 8 48.64 -31.95 10.91
N ARG A 9 47.84 -32.60 11.77
CA ARG A 9 47.80 -34.03 12.20
C ARG A 9 49.03 -34.73 12.85
N ARG A 10 48.82 -35.11 14.13
CA ARG A 10 49.08 -36.42 14.79
C ARG A 10 50.36 -37.20 14.44
N ARG A 11 51.20 -37.47 15.46
CA ARG A 11 51.67 -38.85 15.79
C ARG A 11 52.14 -38.98 17.25
N ARG A 12 52.17 -40.22 17.76
CA ARG A 12 52.44 -40.62 19.16
C ARG A 12 53.91 -41.02 19.37
N ALA A 13 54.42 -40.91 20.60
CA ALA A 13 54.72 -42.08 21.48
C ALA A 13 55.89 -41.86 22.47
N LEU A 14 55.69 -42.25 23.74
CA LEU A 14 56.48 -43.22 24.54
C LEU A 14 55.93 -43.22 25.99
N THR A 15 55.17 -44.23 26.44
CA THR A 15 55.57 -45.44 27.23
C THR A 15 55.94 -45.21 28.72
N ALA A 16 55.49 -46.01 29.70
CA ALA A 16 54.50 -47.11 29.70
C ALA A 16 54.19 -47.66 31.13
N THR A 17 52.96 -48.22 31.33
CA THR A 17 52.59 -49.41 32.19
C THR A 17 52.83 -49.39 33.72
N LEU A 18 52.05 -49.99 34.65
CA LEU A 18 50.79 -50.79 34.83
C LEU A 18 50.49 -50.76 36.38
N ALA A 19 49.42 -51.24 37.04
CA ALA A 19 47.97 -51.51 36.83
C ALA A 19 47.40 -52.09 38.17
N GLY A 20 46.10 -52.21 38.47
CA GLY A 20 44.86 -51.73 37.82
C GLY A 20 43.59 -52.41 38.39
N ILE A 21 42.40 -51.78 38.18
CA ILE A 21 41.01 -52.30 38.29
C ILE A 21 40.50 -52.72 39.71
N GLY A 22 39.29 -52.34 40.20
CA GLY A 22 38.29 -51.35 39.74
C GLY A 22 36.83 -51.64 40.22
N LEU A 23 36.02 -50.58 40.46
CA LEU A 23 34.52 -50.51 40.57
C LEU A 23 33.84 -51.32 41.73
N LEU A 24 32.65 -51.02 42.28
CA LEU A 24 31.57 -50.03 41.98
C LEU A 24 30.66 -49.76 43.25
N ALA A 25 30.00 -48.59 43.31
CA ALA A 25 28.71 -48.27 43.99
C ALA A 25 28.57 -48.26 45.55
N THR A 26 27.39 -47.76 45.98
CA THR A 26 26.79 -47.72 47.36
C THR A 26 27.28 -46.58 48.30
N PRO A 27 26.60 -46.29 49.45
CA PRO A 27 25.29 -45.63 49.49
C PRO A 27 25.20 -44.54 50.61
N LEU A 28 24.02 -43.93 50.83
CA LEU A 28 23.69 -43.28 52.11
C LEU A 28 22.20 -43.43 52.48
N ALA A 29 21.93 -43.70 53.77
CA ALA A 29 20.59 -43.86 54.35
C ALA A 29 20.64 -43.69 55.88
N ALA A 30 19.49 -43.40 56.50
CA ALA A 30 19.24 -43.32 57.97
C ALA A 30 19.97 -42.17 58.72
N MET A 31 19.48 -41.58 59.83
CA MET A 31 18.27 -41.66 60.69
C MET A 31 18.37 -40.50 61.74
N PRO A 32 17.42 -40.26 62.70
CA PRO A 32 16.01 -40.65 62.87
C PRO A 32 15.08 -39.42 63.14
N ALA A 33 13.91 -39.60 63.77
CA ALA A 33 12.82 -38.61 63.95
C ALA A 33 12.61 -38.11 65.41
N VAL A 34 11.43 -37.49 65.68
CA VAL A 34 10.80 -37.03 66.97
C VAL A 34 10.81 -35.50 67.20
N ALA A 35 9.71 -34.77 67.51
CA ALA A 35 8.25 -35.03 67.37
C ALA A 35 7.40 -33.76 67.68
N ALA A 36 6.11 -33.79 67.26
CA ALA A 36 4.94 -33.09 67.85
C ALA A 36 4.81 -31.55 67.66
N PRO A 37 3.59 -30.95 67.79
CA PRO A 37 2.31 -31.52 68.22
C PRO A 37 1.15 -31.45 67.18
N SER A 38 0.02 -32.04 67.56
CA SER A 38 -1.23 -32.13 66.78
C SER A 38 -2.12 -30.88 66.84
N GLY A 39 -2.65 -30.45 65.69
CA GLY A 39 -3.88 -29.67 65.58
C GLY A 39 -4.91 -30.48 64.79
N GLY A 40 -6.14 -30.60 65.31
CA GLY A 40 -7.16 -31.49 64.72
C GLY A 40 -8.00 -30.81 63.65
N GLY A 41 -7.87 -31.26 62.40
CA GLY A 41 -8.77 -30.96 61.30
C GLY A 41 -8.74 -32.13 60.30
N SER A 42 -9.85 -32.83 60.14
CA SER A 42 -9.97 -33.93 59.18
C SER A 42 -10.31 -33.37 57.80
N TYR A 43 -9.27 -33.04 57.03
CA TYR A 43 -9.42 -32.83 55.60
C TYR A 43 -9.85 -34.14 54.92
N PRO A 44 -10.73 -34.09 53.90
CA PRO A 44 -11.04 -35.24 53.05
C PRO A 44 -9.79 -35.72 52.31
N SER A 45 -9.79 -36.96 51.80
CA SER A 45 -8.78 -37.39 50.84
C SER A 45 -9.02 -36.72 49.47
N ILE A 46 -8.02 -36.72 48.60
CA ILE A 46 -8.14 -36.16 47.24
C ILE A 46 -9.26 -36.86 46.46
N ASP A 47 -9.44 -38.17 46.67
CA ASP A 47 -10.54 -38.97 46.08
C ASP A 47 -11.93 -38.43 46.48
N GLN A 48 -12.08 -37.96 47.73
CA GLN A 48 -13.31 -37.35 48.22
C GLN A 48 -13.50 -35.91 47.71
N ALA A 49 -12.44 -35.20 47.31
CA ALA A 49 -12.56 -33.89 46.70
C ALA A 49 -13.00 -33.96 45.23
N LEU A 50 -12.48 -34.94 44.48
CA LEU A 50 -12.79 -35.14 43.05
C LEU A 50 -14.22 -35.61 42.78
N GLN A 51 -14.87 -36.28 43.73
CA GLN A 51 -16.23 -36.82 43.55
C GLN A 51 -17.34 -36.02 44.23
N ALA A 52 -17.02 -35.07 45.13
CA ALA A 52 -17.99 -34.36 45.95
C ALA A 52 -18.37 -32.97 45.41
N GLY A 53 -18.72 -32.86 44.13
CA GLY A 53 -19.14 -31.58 43.55
C GLY A 53 -19.71 -31.59 42.12
N ALA A 54 -19.47 -32.63 41.31
CA ALA A 54 -19.90 -32.64 39.91
C ALA A 54 -21.44 -32.71 39.75
N GLU A 55 -22.02 -31.73 39.06
CA GLU A 55 -23.34 -31.86 38.45
C GLU A 55 -23.18 -32.51 37.06
N TYR A 56 -23.71 -33.72 36.91
CA TYR A 56 -23.71 -34.44 35.64
C TYR A 56 -24.93 -34.09 34.80
N LYS A 57 -24.78 -34.14 33.46
CA LYS A 57 -25.86 -33.96 32.47
C LYS A 57 -26.19 -35.31 31.81
N ASP A 58 -27.23 -35.33 30.98
CA ASP A 58 -27.41 -36.40 30.00
C ASP A 58 -26.44 -36.11 28.84
N GLY A 59 -25.53 -37.04 28.52
CA GLY A 59 -24.42 -36.80 27.60
C GLY A 59 -23.52 -38.01 27.41
N ARG A 60 -22.38 -37.83 26.75
CA ARG A 60 -21.41 -38.92 26.47
C ARG A 60 -20.23 -38.82 27.42
N TYR A 61 -19.85 -39.94 28.03
CA TYR A 61 -18.85 -39.95 29.11
C TYR A 61 -17.78 -41.04 28.95
N PHE A 62 -16.54 -40.70 29.32
CA PHE A 62 -15.51 -41.65 29.72
C PHE A 62 -15.79 -42.15 31.15
N VAL A 63 -15.88 -43.47 31.30
CA VAL A 63 -15.91 -44.14 32.61
C VAL A 63 -14.55 -44.77 32.84
N ILE A 64 -13.73 -44.12 33.67
CA ILE A 64 -12.34 -44.49 33.95
C ILE A 64 -12.31 -45.41 35.17
N LEU A 65 -11.59 -46.54 35.12
CA LEU A 65 -11.49 -47.54 36.18
C LEU A 65 -10.18 -47.41 36.98
N LYS A 66 -10.17 -47.93 38.22
CA LYS A 66 -9.04 -47.78 39.17
C LYS A 66 -7.85 -48.75 38.99
N GLU A 67 -7.94 -49.77 38.13
CA GLU A 67 -6.77 -50.63 37.82
C GLU A 67 -5.86 -49.95 36.79
N ASP A 68 -4.54 -50.11 36.93
CA ASP A 68 -3.54 -49.52 36.01
C ASP A 68 -3.78 -49.95 34.55
N PRO A 69 -3.59 -49.06 33.57
CA PRO A 69 -3.58 -49.44 32.16
C PRO A 69 -2.38 -50.32 31.80
N VAL A 70 -2.50 -51.09 30.71
CA VAL A 70 -1.54 -52.17 30.40
C VAL A 70 -0.12 -51.66 30.15
N ALA A 71 0.06 -50.42 29.68
CA ALA A 71 1.39 -49.82 29.48
C ALA A 71 2.13 -49.45 30.79
N THR A 72 1.42 -49.24 31.91
CA THR A 72 2.01 -48.79 33.18
C THR A 72 1.93 -49.81 34.31
N TYR A 73 1.04 -50.81 34.22
CA TYR A 73 0.82 -51.85 35.23
C TYR A 73 2.11 -52.59 35.64
N GLN A 74 2.55 -52.33 36.87
CA GLN A 74 3.78 -52.87 37.47
C GLN A 74 3.62 -54.29 38.06
N GLY A 75 2.44 -54.89 37.94
CA GLY A 75 2.10 -56.14 38.62
C GLY A 75 1.52 -55.89 40.03
N GLY A 76 0.50 -56.66 40.40
CA GLY A 76 -0.13 -56.59 41.72
C GLY A 76 -1.44 -57.37 41.80
N THR A 77 -2.18 -57.44 40.69
CA THR A 77 -3.43 -58.20 40.55
C THR A 77 -3.14 -59.70 40.44
N ASP A 78 -3.78 -60.49 41.31
CA ASP A 78 -3.43 -61.90 41.53
C ASP A 78 -3.59 -62.75 40.24
N GLY A 79 -2.48 -63.34 39.79
CA GLY A 79 -2.41 -64.12 38.56
C GLY A 79 -2.09 -63.34 37.27
N PHE A 80 -1.88 -62.02 37.33
CA PHE A 80 -1.49 -61.21 36.16
C PHE A 80 -0.07 -60.67 36.33
N PRO A 81 0.91 -61.10 35.50
CA PRO A 81 2.27 -60.57 35.55
C PRO A 81 2.30 -59.10 35.12
N ALA A 82 3.29 -58.34 35.61
CA ALA A 82 3.55 -56.97 35.16
C ALA A 82 3.67 -56.88 33.64
N THR A 83 3.18 -55.77 33.08
CA THR A 83 3.16 -55.51 31.63
C THR A 83 3.89 -54.22 31.25
N ALA A 84 4.18 -53.34 32.21
CA ALA A 84 4.98 -52.15 32.00
C ALA A 84 6.37 -52.44 31.42
N ALA A 85 6.83 -51.56 30.53
CA ALA A 85 8.16 -51.63 29.95
C ALA A 85 9.25 -51.47 31.02
N THR A 86 10.17 -52.44 31.11
CA THR A 86 11.27 -52.43 32.12
C THR A 86 12.61 -51.94 31.57
N ASP A 87 12.72 -51.78 30.25
CA ASP A 87 13.89 -51.25 29.54
C ASP A 87 13.56 -50.10 28.56
N GLY A 88 12.31 -49.63 28.56
CA GLY A 88 11.78 -48.61 27.64
C GLY A 88 11.01 -49.16 26.43
N THR A 89 11.00 -50.48 26.20
CA THR A 89 10.25 -51.10 25.09
C THR A 89 8.96 -51.75 25.60
N PHE A 90 7.80 -51.41 25.00
CA PHE A 90 6.50 -51.99 25.37
C PHE A 90 6.08 -53.09 24.38
N GLU A 91 6.13 -54.34 24.83
CA GLU A 91 5.88 -55.54 24.01
C GLU A 91 4.37 -55.88 23.93
N VAL A 92 3.67 -55.15 23.05
CA VAL A 92 2.20 -55.23 22.83
C VAL A 92 1.71 -56.67 22.62
N GLU A 93 2.42 -57.46 21.83
CA GLU A 93 2.04 -58.85 21.50
C GLU A 93 2.45 -59.88 22.55
N SER A 94 2.96 -59.45 23.71
CA SER A 94 3.33 -60.37 24.78
C SER A 94 2.09 -61.06 25.38
N ALA A 95 2.24 -62.34 25.72
CA ALA A 95 1.20 -63.11 26.40
C ALA A 95 0.88 -62.58 27.83
N ALA A 96 1.66 -61.63 28.33
CA ALA A 96 1.35 -60.84 29.53
C ALA A 96 0.37 -59.72 29.19
N VAL A 97 0.74 -58.82 28.25
CA VAL A 97 -0.10 -57.70 27.78
C VAL A 97 -1.47 -58.20 27.31
N GLN A 98 -1.51 -59.13 26.35
CA GLN A 98 -2.76 -59.70 25.86
C GLN A 98 -3.63 -60.35 26.95
N LYS A 99 -3.03 -60.83 28.05
CA LYS A 99 -3.79 -61.44 29.16
C LYS A 99 -4.38 -60.38 30.07
N TYR A 100 -3.64 -59.31 30.37
CA TYR A 100 -4.11 -58.24 31.25
C TYR A 100 -5.11 -57.31 30.54
N ASP A 101 -4.90 -57.02 29.26
CA ASP A 101 -5.86 -56.37 28.36
C ASP A 101 -7.28 -57.00 28.45
N ARG A 102 -7.36 -58.33 28.27
CA ARG A 102 -8.62 -59.07 28.37
C ARG A 102 -9.23 -59.09 29.78
N HIS A 103 -8.44 -58.83 30.82
CA HIS A 103 -8.93 -58.67 32.19
C HIS A 103 -9.52 -57.27 32.41
N LEU A 104 -8.83 -56.22 31.98
CA LEU A 104 -9.35 -54.85 32.02
C LEU A 104 -10.64 -54.72 31.20
N THR A 105 -10.66 -55.25 29.97
CA THR A 105 -11.86 -55.29 29.12
C THR A 105 -13.02 -56.03 29.80
N ALA A 106 -12.76 -57.14 30.49
CA ALA A 106 -13.80 -57.87 31.23
C ALA A 106 -14.33 -57.06 32.44
N GLY A 107 -13.45 -56.36 33.17
CA GLY A 107 -13.84 -55.46 34.27
C GLY A 107 -14.68 -54.28 33.80
N GLN A 108 -14.32 -53.67 32.66
CA GLN A 108 -15.09 -52.60 32.02
C GLN A 108 -16.49 -53.08 31.63
N LEU A 109 -16.61 -54.27 31.02
CA LEU A 109 -17.91 -54.88 30.72
C LEU A 109 -18.72 -55.23 31.98
N GLU A 110 -18.07 -55.59 33.10
CA GLU A 110 -18.76 -55.82 34.39
C GLU A 110 -19.25 -54.51 35.03
N VAL A 111 -18.53 -53.39 34.87
CA VAL A 111 -19.00 -52.06 35.28
C VAL A 111 -20.18 -51.63 34.39
N ALA A 112 -19.99 -51.61 33.07
CA ALA A 112 -21.02 -51.18 32.10
C ALA A 112 -22.32 -51.99 32.24
N SER A 113 -22.23 -53.33 32.31
CA SER A 113 -23.42 -54.18 32.47
C SER A 113 -24.11 -54.02 33.83
N SER A 114 -23.38 -53.68 34.89
CA SER A 114 -24.00 -53.37 36.19
C SER A 114 -24.82 -52.07 36.19
N ALA A 115 -24.49 -51.13 35.29
CA ALA A 115 -25.27 -49.91 35.03
C ALA A 115 -26.23 -50.01 33.82
N SER A 116 -26.37 -51.21 33.23
CA SER A 116 -27.19 -51.49 32.02
C SER A 116 -26.79 -50.72 30.75
N LEU A 117 -25.49 -50.46 30.58
CA LEU A 117 -24.94 -49.63 29.50
C LEU A 117 -24.46 -50.44 28.28
N SER A 118 -24.51 -49.82 27.11
CA SER A 118 -23.74 -50.19 25.92
C SER A 118 -22.37 -49.52 25.95
N VAL A 119 -21.31 -50.29 25.68
CA VAL A 119 -19.96 -49.73 25.49
C VAL A 119 -19.72 -49.47 24.01
N ASP A 120 -19.34 -48.24 23.66
CA ASP A 120 -19.00 -47.83 22.30
C ASP A 120 -17.54 -48.10 21.96
N LYS A 121 -16.65 -47.73 22.91
CA LYS A 121 -15.19 -47.84 22.78
C LYS A 121 -14.59 -48.33 24.09
N HIS A 122 -13.59 -49.21 23.99
CA HIS A 122 -12.78 -49.71 25.09
C HIS A 122 -11.36 -49.14 25.01
N PHE A 123 -10.80 -48.76 26.15
CA PHE A 123 -9.42 -48.33 26.30
C PHE A 123 -8.77 -49.17 27.41
N THR A 124 -7.66 -49.84 27.10
CA THR A 124 -6.92 -50.67 28.06
C THR A 124 -5.44 -50.30 28.14
N THR A 125 -4.82 -50.00 27.00
CA THR A 125 -3.35 -49.88 26.88
C THR A 125 -2.77 -48.63 27.55
N ALA A 126 -3.27 -47.44 27.21
CA ALA A 126 -2.76 -46.17 27.74
C ALA A 126 -3.62 -45.60 28.88
N LEU A 127 -4.92 -45.90 28.87
CA LEU A 127 -5.91 -45.56 29.88
C LEU A 127 -6.79 -46.80 30.09
N ASN A 128 -7.28 -47.03 31.31
CA ASN A 128 -8.24 -48.10 31.61
C ASN A 128 -9.64 -47.48 31.71
N ALA A 129 -10.35 -47.40 30.59
CA ALA A 129 -11.64 -46.72 30.52
C ALA A 129 -12.55 -47.33 29.44
N PHE A 130 -13.84 -46.99 29.49
CA PHE A 130 -14.76 -47.20 28.39
C PHE A 130 -15.61 -45.94 28.13
N VAL A 131 -16.15 -45.81 26.92
CA VAL A 131 -17.07 -44.72 26.56
C VAL A 131 -18.49 -45.26 26.39
N SER A 132 -19.46 -44.50 26.88
CA SER A 132 -20.90 -44.79 26.81
C SER A 132 -21.69 -43.48 26.90
N ASP A 133 -22.88 -43.45 26.28
CA ASP A 133 -23.88 -42.43 26.57
C ASP A 133 -24.52 -42.70 27.94
N LEU A 134 -24.55 -41.69 28.81
CA LEU A 134 -25.11 -41.77 30.16
C LEU A 134 -26.18 -40.70 30.36
N THR A 135 -27.24 -41.03 31.09
CA THR A 135 -28.02 -40.00 31.77
C THR A 135 -27.26 -39.42 32.97
N ALA A 136 -27.61 -38.21 33.39
CA ALA A 136 -27.09 -37.55 34.59
C ALA A 136 -27.16 -38.46 35.83
N GLU A 137 -28.22 -39.26 35.95
CA GLU A 137 -28.38 -40.25 37.01
C GLU A 137 -27.38 -41.40 36.89
N GLN A 138 -27.16 -41.94 35.69
CA GLN A 138 -26.20 -43.02 35.45
C GLN A 138 -24.75 -42.56 35.67
N ALA A 139 -24.38 -41.36 35.21
CA ALA A 139 -23.07 -40.77 35.47
C ALA A 139 -22.82 -40.56 36.96
N ARG A 140 -23.82 -40.05 37.69
CA ARG A 140 -23.76 -39.82 39.14
C ARG A 140 -23.79 -41.10 39.99
N GLU A 141 -24.38 -42.19 39.51
CA GLU A 141 -24.29 -43.49 40.21
C GLU A 141 -23.00 -44.24 39.86
N LEU A 142 -22.50 -44.14 38.62
CA LEU A 142 -21.21 -44.72 38.23
C LEU A 142 -20.02 -44.07 38.93
N SER A 143 -20.02 -42.76 39.13
CA SER A 143 -18.94 -42.07 39.84
C SER A 143 -18.79 -42.55 41.30
N LYS A 144 -19.83 -43.16 41.87
CA LYS A 144 -19.83 -43.75 43.23
C LYS A 144 -19.41 -45.22 43.27
N ASP A 145 -19.15 -45.86 42.13
CA ASP A 145 -18.73 -47.27 42.10
C ASP A 145 -17.28 -47.41 42.58
N ASP A 146 -17.04 -48.32 43.54
CA ASP A 146 -15.71 -48.56 44.10
C ASP A 146 -14.65 -48.92 43.03
N ARG A 147 -15.05 -49.44 41.86
CA ARG A 147 -14.19 -49.78 40.72
C ARG A 147 -13.86 -48.60 39.81
N VAL A 148 -14.71 -47.55 39.80
CA VAL A 148 -14.57 -46.38 38.94
C VAL A 148 -13.69 -45.33 39.62
N LEU A 149 -12.70 -44.82 38.89
CA LEU A 149 -11.82 -43.73 39.32
C LEU A 149 -12.52 -42.38 39.13
N ALA A 150 -13.03 -42.15 37.91
CA ALA A 150 -13.74 -40.94 37.53
C ALA A 150 -14.77 -41.24 36.43
N VAL A 151 -15.80 -40.40 36.36
CA VAL A 151 -16.67 -40.25 35.18
C VAL A 151 -16.42 -38.84 34.67
N SER A 152 -15.89 -38.74 33.45
CA SER A 152 -15.50 -37.49 32.77
C SER A 152 -16.29 -37.35 31.48
N GLU A 153 -16.71 -36.15 31.12
CA GLU A 153 -17.41 -35.91 29.85
C GLU A 153 -16.47 -36.25 28.67
N VAL A 154 -17.04 -36.62 27.52
CA VAL A 154 -16.30 -36.64 26.26
C VAL A 154 -16.33 -35.21 25.74
N GLU A 155 -15.35 -34.41 26.17
CA GLU A 155 -15.12 -33.05 25.68
C GLU A 155 -14.74 -33.10 24.19
N GLU A 156 -15.30 -32.16 23.43
CA GLU A 156 -14.83 -31.81 22.10
C GLU A 156 -13.71 -30.77 22.28
N TYR A 157 -12.55 -31.02 21.67
CA TYR A 157 -11.41 -30.12 21.73
C TYR A 157 -11.28 -29.45 20.37
N ALA A 158 -11.52 -28.14 20.33
CA ALA A 158 -11.22 -27.33 19.17
C ALA A 158 -9.70 -27.34 18.88
N PRO A 159 -9.28 -27.25 17.61
CA PRO A 159 -7.98 -26.66 17.25
C PRO A 159 -7.79 -25.25 17.83
N ASP A 160 -6.57 -24.87 18.18
CA ASP A 160 -6.17 -23.51 18.65
C ASP A 160 -5.95 -22.56 17.43
N TYR A 161 -6.96 -22.42 16.56
CA TYR A 161 -6.88 -21.62 15.32
C TYR A 161 -7.34 -20.15 15.51
N SER A 162 -7.74 -19.74 16.72
CA SER A 162 -8.32 -18.41 16.98
C SER A 162 -7.26 -17.31 17.05
N SER A 163 -7.51 -16.16 16.43
CA SER A 163 -6.63 -14.99 16.60
C SER A 163 -6.62 -14.53 18.06
N THR A 164 -7.74 -14.66 18.78
CA THR A 164 -7.82 -14.28 20.20
C THR A 164 -6.94 -15.15 21.10
N GLU A 165 -6.78 -16.44 20.78
CA GLU A 165 -5.94 -17.39 21.52
C GLU A 165 -4.46 -17.15 21.30
N PHE A 166 -4.04 -16.89 20.05
CA PHE A 166 -2.69 -16.41 19.75
C PHE A 166 -2.38 -15.10 20.49
N LEU A 167 -3.35 -14.19 20.57
CA LEU A 167 -3.28 -12.94 21.33
C LEU A 167 -3.39 -13.14 22.86
N GLY A 168 -3.52 -14.38 23.34
CA GLY A 168 -3.53 -14.73 24.76
C GLY A 168 -4.73 -14.16 25.53
N LEU A 169 -5.86 -13.86 24.88
CA LEU A 169 -7.03 -13.26 25.53
C LEU A 169 -7.87 -14.24 26.37
N PRO A 170 -8.19 -15.47 25.88
CA PRO A 170 -9.12 -16.39 26.55
C PRO A 170 -8.57 -17.16 27.75
N GLY A 171 -9.48 -17.82 28.47
CA GLY A 171 -9.16 -18.79 29.51
C GLY A 171 -8.67 -18.21 30.85
N PRO A 172 -8.40 -19.07 31.86
CA PRO A 172 -8.17 -18.63 33.24
C PRO A 172 -6.85 -17.90 33.51
N GLN A 173 -5.99 -17.75 32.51
CA GLN A 173 -4.74 -16.97 32.57
C GLN A 173 -4.66 -15.90 31.47
N GLY A 174 -5.67 -15.79 30.60
CA GLY A 174 -5.66 -14.86 29.49
C GLY A 174 -5.91 -13.41 29.89
N ALA A 175 -5.62 -12.51 28.96
CA ALA A 175 -5.64 -11.06 29.16
C ALA A 175 -7.01 -10.55 29.66
N TRP A 176 -8.13 -11.10 29.16
CA TRP A 176 -9.46 -10.66 29.62
C TRP A 176 -9.64 -10.83 31.14
N ASN A 177 -9.13 -11.92 31.72
CA ASN A 177 -9.27 -12.21 33.15
C ASN A 177 -8.16 -11.59 34.01
N ASN A 178 -6.94 -11.48 33.48
CA ASN A 178 -5.78 -11.00 34.23
C ASN A 178 -5.53 -9.49 34.12
N GLN A 179 -5.96 -8.85 33.03
CA GLN A 179 -5.75 -7.42 32.77
C GLN A 179 -7.08 -6.64 32.68
N TYR A 180 -8.07 -7.13 31.92
CA TYR A 180 -9.32 -6.39 31.66
C TYR A 180 -10.47 -6.69 32.63
N GLY A 181 -10.18 -7.19 33.83
CA GLY A 181 -11.14 -7.36 34.92
C GLY A 181 -12.14 -8.53 34.80
N GLY A 182 -12.14 -9.26 33.69
CA GLY A 182 -12.98 -10.44 33.43
C GLY A 182 -13.65 -10.42 32.05
N LEU A 183 -13.93 -11.61 31.51
CA LEU A 183 -14.67 -11.75 30.23
C LEU A 183 -16.02 -11.00 30.23
N ASP A 184 -16.72 -10.95 31.36
CA ASP A 184 -18.02 -10.26 31.52
C ASP A 184 -17.92 -8.72 31.43
N VAL A 185 -16.71 -8.15 31.37
CA VAL A 185 -16.46 -6.70 31.27
C VAL A 185 -15.45 -6.31 30.17
N ALA A 186 -14.92 -7.27 29.41
CA ALA A 186 -13.91 -7.06 28.36
C ALA A 186 -14.41 -6.18 27.20
N GLY A 187 -14.16 -4.86 27.28
CA GLY A 187 -14.66 -3.84 26.35
C GLY A 187 -16.00 -3.22 26.77
N LYS A 188 -16.53 -3.51 27.96
CA LYS A 188 -17.87 -3.08 28.37
C LYS A 188 -17.97 -1.56 28.53
N GLY A 189 -18.98 -0.97 27.90
CA GLY A 189 -19.20 0.49 27.91
C GLY A 189 -18.49 1.23 26.79
N VAL A 190 -17.93 0.51 25.81
CA VAL A 190 -17.27 1.04 24.62
C VAL A 190 -18.08 0.66 23.38
N VAL A 191 -18.09 1.53 22.36
CA VAL A 191 -18.72 1.32 21.05
C VAL A 191 -17.66 1.38 19.95
N VAL A 192 -17.55 0.28 19.19
CA VAL A 192 -16.76 0.19 17.96
C VAL A 192 -17.65 0.55 16.77
N GLY A 193 -17.35 1.67 16.12
CA GLY A 193 -17.87 2.01 14.81
C GLY A 193 -17.16 1.23 13.70
N VAL A 194 -17.91 0.62 12.79
CA VAL A 194 -17.40 -0.17 11.67
C VAL A 194 -17.86 0.49 10.38
N ILE A 195 -16.92 1.04 9.61
CA ILE A 195 -17.15 1.71 8.33
C ILE A 195 -16.72 0.75 7.21
N ASP A 196 -17.70 0.16 6.52
CA ASP A 196 -17.50 -1.06 5.71
C ASP A 196 -18.67 -1.30 4.71
N THR A 197 -18.91 -2.55 4.34
CA THR A 197 -19.99 -3.10 3.48
C THR A 197 -21.33 -3.34 4.22
N GLY A 198 -21.39 -3.10 5.53
CA GLY A 198 -22.60 -3.26 6.36
C GLY A 198 -22.45 -4.33 7.45
N TYR A 199 -23.56 -4.97 7.85
CA TYR A 199 -23.53 -6.20 8.65
C TYR A 199 -24.70 -7.14 8.32
N TYR A 200 -24.56 -8.43 8.66
CA TYR A 200 -25.65 -9.41 8.60
C TYR A 200 -26.36 -9.52 9.98
N PRO A 201 -27.66 -9.15 10.11
CA PRO A 201 -28.31 -9.04 11.43
C PRO A 201 -28.52 -10.34 12.20
N GLU A 202 -28.62 -11.48 11.53
CA GLU A 202 -28.86 -12.78 12.19
C GLU A 202 -27.55 -13.50 12.59
N GLN A 203 -26.40 -12.84 12.43
CA GLN A 203 -25.09 -13.34 12.82
C GLN A 203 -25.01 -13.53 14.35
N GLU A 204 -24.73 -14.75 14.81
CA GLU A 204 -24.77 -15.11 16.24
C GLU A 204 -23.70 -14.36 17.07
N MET A 205 -22.54 -14.09 16.48
CA MET A 205 -21.51 -13.24 17.09
C MET A 205 -21.95 -11.76 17.24
N LEU A 206 -23.04 -11.32 16.60
CA LEU A 206 -23.65 -9.98 16.74
C LEU A 206 -25.04 -10.02 17.40
N ALA A 207 -25.45 -11.18 17.93
CA ALA A 207 -26.72 -11.33 18.63
C ALA A 207 -26.77 -10.50 19.91
N GLY A 208 -27.96 -9.94 20.21
CA GLY A 208 -28.25 -9.16 21.41
C GLY A 208 -29.74 -9.12 21.72
N GLU A 209 -30.09 -8.68 22.92
CA GLU A 209 -31.48 -8.56 23.38
C GLU A 209 -32.16 -7.28 22.87
N PRO A 210 -33.50 -7.25 22.70
CA PRO A 210 -34.22 -6.03 22.32
C PRO A 210 -34.07 -4.91 23.37
N VAL A 211 -33.62 -3.74 22.93
CA VAL A 211 -33.26 -2.62 23.83
C VAL A 211 -34.50 -2.06 24.56
N PRO A 212 -34.51 -2.01 25.91
CA PRO A 212 -35.65 -1.52 26.68
C PRO A 212 -35.66 0.01 26.79
N ALA A 213 -36.84 0.60 27.04
CA ALA A 213 -36.93 2.01 27.44
C ALA A 213 -36.30 2.24 28.83
N LEU A 214 -35.58 3.36 28.99
CA LEU A 214 -34.82 3.68 30.21
C LEU A 214 -35.67 3.57 31.49
N SER A 215 -35.18 2.75 32.44
CA SER A 215 -35.86 2.45 33.71
C SER A 215 -34.96 2.75 34.92
N GLY A 216 -34.64 4.02 35.15
CA GLY A 216 -33.80 4.48 36.25
C GLY A 216 -32.79 5.51 35.77
N GLU A 217 -31.63 5.56 36.43
CA GLU A 217 -30.45 6.25 35.91
C GLU A 217 -29.69 5.31 34.95
N PRO A 218 -29.14 5.79 33.82
CA PRO A 218 -28.29 4.98 32.93
C PRO A 218 -27.13 4.30 33.66
N GLN A 219 -26.73 3.12 33.19
CA GLN A 219 -25.60 2.35 33.72
C GLN A 219 -24.58 2.11 32.60
N VAL A 220 -23.29 2.03 32.96
CA VAL A 220 -22.19 1.89 31.97
C VAL A 220 -22.31 0.57 31.22
N GLY A 221 -22.32 0.62 29.89
CA GLY A 221 -22.45 -0.57 29.04
C GLY A 221 -23.84 -1.22 29.05
N GLU A 222 -24.88 -0.54 29.54
CA GLU A 222 -26.27 -1.00 29.48
C GLU A 222 -27.08 -0.11 28.52
N PRO A 223 -27.45 -0.59 27.30
CA PRO A 223 -28.17 0.21 26.32
C PRO A 223 -29.64 0.40 26.69
N TYR A 224 -30.21 1.54 26.29
CA TYR A 224 -31.58 1.95 26.55
C TYR A 224 -32.15 2.81 25.42
N LEU A 225 -33.48 2.76 25.21
CA LEU A 225 -34.15 3.68 24.28
C LEU A 225 -34.31 5.07 24.93
N ASP A 226 -33.85 6.11 24.24
CA ASP A 226 -33.97 7.51 24.65
C ASP A 226 -35.38 8.09 24.38
N SER A 227 -35.62 9.35 24.78
CA SER A 227 -36.94 9.98 24.65
C SER A 227 -37.40 10.25 23.20
N ALA A 228 -36.54 10.08 22.21
CA ALA A 228 -36.87 10.10 20.78
C ALA A 228 -37.09 8.68 20.21
N GLY A 229 -36.78 7.62 20.97
CA GLY A 229 -36.91 6.22 20.56
C GLY A 229 -35.61 5.60 20.04
N ARG A 230 -34.48 6.30 20.18
CA ARG A 230 -33.17 5.91 19.63
C ARG A 230 -32.37 5.10 20.64
N ILE A 231 -31.47 4.22 20.20
CA ILE A 231 -30.64 3.44 21.11
C ILE A 231 -29.53 4.34 21.66
N ALA A 232 -29.39 4.38 22.98
CA ALA A 232 -28.37 5.15 23.68
C ALA A 232 -27.70 4.31 24.77
N MET A 233 -26.43 4.58 25.06
CA MET A 233 -25.68 3.84 26.08
C MET A 233 -24.77 4.80 26.86
N LEU A 234 -24.76 4.69 28.20
CA LEU A 234 -23.77 5.39 29.01
C LEU A 234 -22.41 4.69 28.79
N LYS A 235 -21.42 5.45 28.36
CA LYS A 235 -20.09 4.94 28.00
C LYS A 235 -19.13 4.91 29.20
N ALA A 236 -17.99 4.25 29.03
CA ALA A 236 -16.95 4.13 30.07
C ALA A 236 -16.32 5.49 30.47
N ASP A 237 -16.18 6.40 29.50
CA ASP A 237 -15.78 7.82 29.66
C ASP A 237 -16.83 8.68 30.41
N GLY A 238 -18.00 8.13 30.72
CA GLY A 238 -19.13 8.84 31.33
C GLY A 238 -19.91 9.75 30.37
N THR A 239 -19.58 9.77 29.08
CA THR A 239 -20.39 10.40 28.03
C THR A 239 -21.49 9.42 27.56
N THR A 240 -22.15 9.66 26.42
CA THR A 240 -23.30 8.84 26.02
C THR A 240 -23.42 8.72 24.51
N PHE A 241 -23.22 7.49 24.03
CA PHE A 241 -23.53 7.09 22.66
C PHE A 241 -25.04 7.25 22.37
N ARG A 242 -25.41 7.66 21.16
CA ARG A 242 -26.81 7.81 20.69
C ARG A 242 -26.91 7.60 19.18
N GLY A 243 -27.37 6.42 18.76
CA GLY A 243 -27.49 6.08 17.35
C GLY A 243 -28.86 5.56 16.93
N ASP A 244 -29.09 5.55 15.62
CA ASP A 244 -30.34 5.18 14.96
C ASP A 244 -30.21 3.86 14.19
N CYS A 245 -31.28 3.06 14.14
CA CYS A 245 -31.37 1.88 13.27
C CYS A 245 -32.09 2.29 11.98
N GLU A 246 -31.34 2.45 10.89
CA GLU A 246 -31.86 3.05 9.66
C GLU A 246 -32.52 2.00 8.76
N ALA A 247 -33.85 2.12 8.59
CA ALA A 247 -34.64 1.26 7.74
C ALA A 247 -34.33 1.50 6.24
N GLY A 248 -34.31 0.42 5.46
CA GLY A 248 -34.01 0.44 4.03
C GLY A 248 -34.62 -0.74 3.28
N GLU A 249 -34.00 -1.16 2.18
CA GLU A 249 -34.42 -2.36 1.46
C GLU A 249 -34.07 -3.65 2.22
N ASP A 250 -35.06 -4.54 2.37
CA ASP A 250 -35.00 -5.78 3.16
C ASP A 250 -34.49 -5.63 4.62
N PHE A 251 -34.52 -4.41 5.18
CA PHE A 251 -34.08 -4.06 6.54
C PHE A 251 -35.09 -3.09 7.19
N SER A 252 -35.72 -3.48 8.31
CA SER A 252 -36.90 -2.79 8.85
C SER A 252 -36.64 -1.63 9.80
N GLY A 253 -35.44 -1.53 10.36
CA GLY A 253 -35.11 -0.64 11.48
C GLY A 253 -35.45 -1.23 12.86
N GLU A 254 -35.83 -2.52 12.93
CA GLU A 254 -36.03 -3.27 14.19
C GLU A 254 -34.89 -4.28 14.46
N GLU A 255 -33.88 -4.35 13.58
CA GLU A 255 -32.75 -5.30 13.61
C GLU A 255 -31.65 -4.96 14.62
N CYS A 256 -31.55 -3.70 15.06
CA CYS A 256 -30.58 -3.26 16.05
C CYS A 256 -31.00 -3.70 17.47
N ASN A 257 -30.02 -4.08 18.28
CA ASN A 257 -30.22 -4.84 19.52
C ASN A 257 -29.23 -4.36 20.61
N SER A 258 -29.09 -5.09 21.72
CA SER A 258 -28.17 -4.70 22.81
C SER A 258 -26.68 -4.83 22.46
N LYS A 259 -26.34 -5.37 21.29
CA LYS A 259 -24.98 -5.62 20.79
C LYS A 259 -24.64 -4.69 19.62
N VAL A 260 -25.51 -4.63 18.60
CA VAL A 260 -25.43 -3.66 17.49
C VAL A 260 -26.38 -2.50 17.78
N LEU A 261 -25.85 -1.36 18.21
CA LEU A 261 -26.63 -0.23 18.74
C LEU A 261 -27.13 0.74 17.66
N SER A 262 -26.43 0.85 16.54
CA SER A 262 -26.89 1.60 15.37
C SER A 262 -26.41 0.94 14.09
N ALA A 263 -27.15 1.16 13.00
CA ALA A 263 -26.83 0.64 11.69
C ALA A 263 -27.35 1.61 10.64
N ARG A 264 -26.46 2.14 9.81
CA ARG A 264 -26.70 3.23 8.86
C ARG A 264 -26.02 2.95 7.53
N TYR A 265 -26.45 3.62 6.46
CA TYR A 265 -25.89 3.45 5.12
C TYR A 265 -25.84 4.77 4.35
N PHE A 266 -24.88 4.89 3.44
CA PHE A 266 -24.59 6.09 2.66
C PHE A 266 -24.44 5.68 1.19
N SER A 267 -25.48 5.90 0.39
CA SER A 267 -25.63 5.35 -0.96
C SER A 267 -25.61 6.41 -2.06
N GLU A 268 -25.61 7.70 -1.74
CA GLU A 268 -25.91 8.78 -2.69
C GLU A 268 -25.00 8.78 -3.93
N ASP A 269 -23.70 8.56 -3.76
CA ASP A 269 -22.74 8.52 -4.87
C ASP A 269 -22.78 7.18 -5.62
N PHE A 270 -22.92 6.04 -4.92
CA PHE A 270 -23.20 4.74 -5.56
C PHE A 270 -24.44 4.83 -6.46
N GLU A 271 -25.48 5.50 -6.00
CA GLU A 271 -26.71 5.67 -6.76
C GLU A 271 -26.60 6.65 -7.94
N ALA A 272 -25.65 7.58 -7.88
CA ALA A 272 -25.35 8.54 -8.94
C ALA A 272 -24.43 7.95 -10.02
N PHE A 273 -23.44 7.14 -9.63
CA PHE A 273 -22.45 6.55 -10.53
C PHE A 273 -22.89 5.21 -11.12
N VAL A 274 -23.61 4.37 -10.35
CA VAL A 274 -24.01 3.01 -10.79
C VAL A 274 -25.52 2.94 -11.11
N PRO A 275 -25.90 2.81 -12.39
CA PRO A 275 -27.28 2.60 -12.82
C PRO A 275 -27.91 1.36 -12.18
N ALA A 276 -29.22 1.44 -11.87
CA ALA A 276 -29.94 0.37 -11.16
C ALA A 276 -30.06 -0.96 -11.93
N ASP A 277 -29.70 -1.01 -13.21
CA ASP A 277 -29.56 -2.24 -14.02
C ASP A 277 -28.11 -2.75 -14.14
N GLN A 278 -27.15 -2.07 -13.50
CA GLN A 278 -25.74 -2.49 -13.37
C GLN A 278 -25.34 -2.85 -11.93
N ARG A 279 -26.13 -2.49 -10.90
CA ARG A 279 -25.97 -2.93 -9.49
C ARG A 279 -26.17 -4.45 -9.36
N ASP A 280 -25.55 -5.09 -8.37
CA ASP A 280 -25.74 -6.53 -8.16
C ASP A 280 -27.19 -6.81 -7.72
N PRO A 281 -27.89 -7.81 -8.29
CA PRO A 281 -29.29 -8.11 -7.94
C PRO A 281 -29.51 -8.53 -6.47
N ARG A 282 -28.45 -8.86 -5.72
CA ARG A 282 -28.45 -9.10 -4.27
C ARG A 282 -28.35 -7.82 -3.46
N GLU A 283 -27.79 -6.74 -4.01
CA GLU A 283 -27.50 -5.51 -3.28
C GLU A 283 -28.79 -4.82 -2.82
N ARG A 284 -28.74 -4.18 -1.64
CA ARG A 284 -29.88 -3.56 -0.96
C ARG A 284 -29.47 -2.22 -0.40
N LEU A 285 -30.26 -1.18 -0.71
CA LEU A 285 -30.11 0.16 -0.16
C LEU A 285 -30.57 0.16 1.32
N SER A 286 -29.72 -0.41 2.19
CA SER A 286 -29.88 -0.58 3.62
C SER A 286 -28.52 -0.92 4.28
N PRO A 287 -28.42 -1.00 5.62
CA PRO A 287 -27.19 -1.43 6.30
C PRO A 287 -26.82 -2.92 6.13
N LEU A 288 -27.57 -3.68 5.32
CA LEU A 288 -27.40 -5.12 5.13
C LEU A 288 -26.14 -5.44 4.32
N ASP A 289 -25.33 -6.37 4.84
CA ASP A 289 -24.14 -6.91 4.19
C ASP A 289 -24.46 -8.12 3.29
N ILE A 290 -23.97 -8.07 2.05
CA ILE A 290 -24.05 -9.14 1.03
C ILE A 290 -22.67 -9.58 0.49
N SER A 291 -21.60 -9.01 1.04
CA SER A 291 -20.18 -9.14 0.65
C SER A 291 -19.32 -9.74 1.78
N SER A 292 -19.94 -9.99 2.94
CA SER A 292 -19.37 -10.59 4.15
C SER A 292 -18.32 -9.76 4.89
N HIS A 293 -17.63 -8.83 4.23
CA HIS A 293 -16.46 -8.14 4.74
C HIS A 293 -16.77 -7.33 6.01
N GLY A 294 -17.87 -6.58 6.05
CA GLY A 294 -18.28 -5.77 7.21
C GLY A 294 -18.77 -6.61 8.38
N THR A 295 -19.45 -7.73 8.10
CA THR A 295 -19.78 -8.72 9.13
C THR A 295 -18.50 -9.34 9.72
N HIS A 296 -17.49 -9.61 8.89
CA HIS A 296 -16.21 -10.19 9.30
C HIS A 296 -15.37 -9.23 10.13
N THR A 297 -15.27 -7.95 9.73
CA THR A 297 -14.53 -6.95 10.49
C THR A 297 -15.23 -6.59 11.81
N ALA A 298 -16.56 -6.46 11.83
CA ALA A 298 -17.34 -6.25 13.06
C ALA A 298 -17.22 -7.42 14.06
N THR A 299 -17.33 -8.67 13.59
CA THR A 299 -17.22 -9.85 14.46
C THR A 299 -15.79 -10.12 14.93
N THR A 300 -14.78 -9.80 14.13
CA THR A 300 -13.36 -9.85 14.55
C THR A 300 -13.07 -8.85 15.67
N ALA A 301 -13.52 -7.59 15.54
CA ALA A 301 -13.25 -6.56 16.54
C ALA A 301 -14.01 -6.81 17.85
N ALA A 302 -15.31 -7.09 17.76
CA ALA A 302 -16.21 -7.06 18.91
C ALA A 302 -17.29 -8.16 18.89
N GLY A 303 -17.12 -9.25 18.15
CA GLY A 303 -18.06 -10.38 18.19
C GLY A 303 -18.15 -11.04 19.58
N ASN A 304 -19.33 -11.57 19.91
CA ASN A 304 -19.60 -12.29 21.16
C ASN A 304 -18.66 -13.51 21.33
N ASN A 305 -18.27 -13.81 22.58
CA ASN A 305 -17.46 -14.97 22.95
C ASN A 305 -18.33 -16.23 23.14
N GLY A 306 -17.81 -17.40 22.76
CA GLY A 306 -18.42 -18.70 23.09
C GLY A 306 -19.44 -19.12 22.05
N VAL A 307 -19.16 -18.81 20.78
CA VAL A 307 -20.04 -19.07 19.64
C VAL A 307 -19.36 -20.08 18.72
N ASP A 308 -20.02 -21.21 18.45
CA ASP A 308 -19.45 -22.32 17.67
C ASP A 308 -19.31 -21.93 16.18
N GLN A 309 -18.07 -21.78 15.71
CA GLN A 309 -17.75 -21.36 14.35
C GLN A 309 -17.82 -22.56 13.39
N VAL A 310 -19.05 -22.85 12.92
CA VAL A 310 -19.37 -23.95 12.01
C VAL A 310 -19.39 -23.49 10.55
N PHE A 311 -18.53 -24.04 9.71
CA PHE A 311 -18.53 -23.78 8.25
C PHE A 311 -18.02 -24.98 7.44
N ASN A 312 -17.79 -24.81 6.15
CA ASN A 312 -17.10 -25.76 5.26
C ASN A 312 -17.73 -27.15 5.28
N GLY A 313 -19.04 -27.20 5.00
CA GLY A 313 -19.82 -28.45 4.99
C GLY A 313 -20.41 -28.87 6.35
N GLY A 314 -20.37 -27.98 7.35
CA GLY A 314 -20.95 -28.21 8.67
C GLY A 314 -19.97 -28.81 9.69
N ASN A 315 -18.68 -28.51 9.54
CA ASN A 315 -17.66 -28.84 10.53
C ASN A 315 -17.57 -27.69 11.54
N SER A 316 -17.65 -28.00 12.84
CA SER A 316 -17.20 -27.06 13.88
C SER A 316 -15.68 -26.92 13.78
N TYR A 317 -15.20 -25.68 13.86
CA TYR A 317 -13.80 -25.40 14.08
C TYR A 317 -13.56 -25.12 15.58
N GLY A 318 -14.44 -24.38 16.25
CA GLY A 318 -14.44 -24.22 17.72
C GLY A 318 -15.27 -23.04 18.23
N GLU A 319 -15.29 -22.82 19.54
CA GLU A 319 -15.91 -21.62 20.15
C GLU A 319 -15.06 -20.36 19.86
N GLY A 320 -15.56 -19.49 18.99
CA GLY A 320 -14.92 -18.22 18.63
C GLY A 320 -15.28 -17.04 19.55
N SER A 321 -14.57 -15.93 19.35
CA SER A 321 -14.82 -14.63 19.97
C SER A 321 -14.23 -13.51 19.11
N GLY A 322 -14.81 -12.31 19.18
CA GLY A 322 -14.08 -11.09 18.83
C GLY A 322 -13.10 -10.70 19.94
N VAL A 323 -12.20 -9.75 19.66
CA VAL A 323 -11.18 -9.30 20.63
C VAL A 323 -11.79 -8.56 21.85
N ALA A 324 -12.84 -7.77 21.65
CA ALA A 324 -13.58 -7.06 22.71
C ALA A 324 -15.04 -7.54 22.81
N PRO A 325 -15.31 -8.73 23.38
CA PRO A 325 -16.62 -9.37 23.30
C PRO A 325 -17.74 -8.66 24.05
N GLN A 326 -17.45 -7.72 24.97
CA GLN A 326 -18.45 -6.89 25.67
C GLN A 326 -18.54 -5.45 25.12
N ALA A 327 -17.74 -5.10 24.11
CA ALA A 327 -17.94 -3.87 23.38
C ALA A 327 -19.20 -3.97 22.51
N ALA A 328 -19.86 -2.83 22.31
CA ALA A 328 -20.97 -2.67 21.40
C ALA A 328 -20.48 -2.31 20.00
N VAL A 329 -21.32 -2.54 18.99
CA VAL A 329 -21.03 -2.27 17.57
C VAL A 329 -21.97 -1.19 17.04
N SER A 330 -21.48 -0.38 16.12
CA SER A 330 -22.21 0.65 15.39
C SER A 330 -21.78 0.61 13.92
N VAL A 331 -22.72 0.42 12.99
CA VAL A 331 -22.42 0.02 11.60
C VAL A 331 -22.71 1.16 10.62
N TYR A 332 -21.78 1.41 9.70
CA TYR A 332 -21.87 2.47 8.68
C TYR A 332 -21.49 1.87 7.31
N LYS A 333 -22.50 1.52 6.50
CA LYS A 333 -22.27 1.00 5.13
C LYS A 333 -21.92 2.13 4.17
N VAL A 334 -20.71 2.07 3.61
CA VAL A 334 -20.18 3.02 2.62
C VAL A 334 -19.67 2.32 1.35
N CYS A 335 -19.52 1.00 1.40
CA CYS A 335 -19.10 0.13 0.29
C CYS A 335 -20.29 -0.62 -0.30
N TRP A 336 -20.28 -0.79 -1.63
CA TRP A 336 -21.43 -1.24 -2.41
C TRP A 336 -21.02 -2.16 -3.58
N GLU A 337 -21.80 -3.21 -3.81
CA GLU A 337 -21.55 -4.23 -4.84
C GLU A 337 -22.30 -3.96 -6.15
N ASP A 338 -21.63 -4.15 -7.28
CA ASP A 338 -22.26 -4.09 -8.61
C ASP A 338 -21.89 -5.28 -9.53
N THR A 339 -22.20 -5.19 -10.82
CA THR A 339 -21.94 -6.27 -11.80
C THR A 339 -20.61 -6.15 -12.56
N ASP A 340 -19.79 -5.12 -12.28
CA ASP A 340 -18.45 -4.93 -12.84
C ASP A 340 -17.49 -4.47 -11.71
N PRO A 341 -16.56 -5.31 -11.24
CA PRO A 341 -15.71 -4.99 -10.07
C PRO A 341 -14.76 -3.79 -10.26
N ALA A 342 -14.77 -3.13 -11.43
CA ALA A 342 -14.13 -1.83 -11.63
C ALA A 342 -15.02 -0.61 -11.26
N THR A 343 -16.32 -0.78 -11.02
CA THR A 343 -17.26 0.32 -10.64
C THR A 343 -17.92 0.14 -9.28
N GLY A 344 -18.03 -1.08 -8.76
CA GLY A 344 -18.34 -1.35 -7.35
C GLY A 344 -17.22 -0.89 -6.41
N GLY A 345 -17.55 -0.57 -5.16
CA GLY A 345 -16.57 -0.12 -4.16
C GLY A 345 -17.10 0.87 -3.12
N CYS A 346 -16.17 1.62 -2.52
CA CYS A 346 -16.42 2.53 -1.40
C CYS A 346 -16.14 3.98 -1.80
N TYR A 347 -17.07 4.90 -1.54
CA TYR A 347 -16.95 6.30 -1.98
C TYR A 347 -16.42 7.20 -0.86
N GLY A 348 -15.40 8.02 -1.14
CA GLY A 348 -14.77 8.87 -0.12
C GLY A 348 -15.73 9.88 0.53
N THR A 349 -16.72 10.35 -0.21
CA THR A 349 -17.86 11.15 0.27
C THR A 349 -18.70 10.42 1.31
N ALA A 350 -19.04 9.16 1.04
CA ALA A 350 -19.74 8.27 1.96
C ALA A 350 -18.90 7.96 3.20
N SER A 351 -17.59 7.72 3.04
CA SER A 351 -16.66 7.57 4.18
C SER A 351 -16.63 8.82 5.06
N VAL A 352 -16.54 10.04 4.49
CA VAL A 352 -16.59 11.29 5.27
C VAL A 352 -17.92 11.44 6.01
N ALA A 353 -19.05 11.16 5.35
CA ALA A 353 -20.38 11.23 5.98
C ALA A 353 -20.55 10.20 7.12
N ALA A 354 -20.00 8.99 6.95
CA ALA A 354 -19.96 7.97 8.00
C ALA A 354 -19.10 8.40 9.19
N ILE A 355 -17.93 9.02 8.96
CA ILE A 355 -17.06 9.52 10.03
C ILE A 355 -17.73 10.69 10.78
N GLU A 356 -18.33 11.66 10.07
CA GLU A 356 -19.09 12.74 10.71
C GLU A 356 -20.24 12.17 11.56
N GLN A 357 -20.98 11.18 11.03
CA GLN A 357 -22.06 10.55 11.78
C GLN A 357 -21.56 9.75 12.98
N ALA A 358 -20.43 9.05 12.90
CA ALA A 358 -19.84 8.33 14.03
C ALA A 358 -19.40 9.26 15.16
N ILE A 359 -18.90 10.46 14.83
CA ILE A 359 -18.63 11.53 15.80
C ILE A 359 -19.92 12.04 16.45
N ILE A 360 -21.02 12.17 15.68
CA ILE A 360 -22.34 12.59 16.18
C ILE A 360 -23.00 11.53 17.08
N ASP A 361 -22.92 10.26 16.69
CA ASP A 361 -23.41 9.10 17.46
C ASP A 361 -22.57 8.89 18.73
N GLY A 362 -21.27 9.25 18.70
CA GLY A 362 -20.37 9.27 19.86
C GLY A 362 -19.67 7.95 20.14
N VAL A 363 -19.19 7.26 19.08
CA VAL A 363 -18.36 6.04 19.20
C VAL A 363 -17.03 6.32 19.93
N ASP A 364 -16.30 5.27 20.31
CA ASP A 364 -14.97 5.38 20.96
C ASP A 364 -13.83 4.95 20.05
N VAL A 365 -14.12 3.99 19.17
CA VAL A 365 -13.16 3.36 18.26
C VAL A 365 -13.79 3.27 16.88
N LEU A 366 -13.02 3.53 15.84
CA LEU A 366 -13.38 3.31 14.44
C LEU A 366 -12.48 2.21 13.85
N ASN A 367 -13.10 1.24 13.20
CA ASN A 367 -12.45 0.33 12.27
C ASN A 367 -12.72 0.78 10.83
N TYR A 368 -11.66 0.97 10.05
CA TYR A 368 -11.71 1.29 8.62
C TYR A 368 -10.84 0.29 7.83
N SER A 369 -11.48 -0.77 7.33
CA SER A 369 -10.83 -1.88 6.64
C SER A 369 -10.79 -1.71 5.11
N ILE A 370 -10.86 -0.46 4.65
CA ILE A 370 -10.98 -0.02 3.26
C ILE A 370 -9.63 0.55 2.79
N SER A 371 -9.41 0.70 1.48
CA SER A 371 -8.24 1.41 0.94
C SER A 371 -8.28 2.93 1.25
N GLY A 372 -7.14 3.61 1.11
CA GLY A 372 -6.99 5.04 1.36
C GLY A 372 -5.71 5.60 0.73
N SER A 373 -5.42 6.88 0.93
CA SER A 373 -4.23 7.52 0.35
C SER A 373 -2.93 6.93 0.91
N ASN A 374 -1.94 6.77 0.03
CA ASN A 374 -0.54 6.42 0.30
C ASN A 374 0.42 7.63 0.21
N ASN A 375 0.02 8.67 -0.52
CA ASN A 375 0.82 9.83 -0.95
C ASN A 375 0.33 11.18 -0.37
N SER A 376 -0.72 11.20 0.46
CA SER A 376 -1.23 12.41 1.10
C SER A 376 -1.70 12.15 2.52
N VAL A 377 -1.52 13.15 3.40
CA VAL A 377 -2.14 13.18 4.73
C VAL A 377 -3.38 14.08 4.78
N VAL A 378 -3.66 14.84 3.72
CA VAL A 378 -4.71 15.88 3.66
C VAL A 378 -5.91 15.54 2.79
N ASP A 379 -6.07 14.27 2.40
CA ASP A 379 -7.29 13.82 1.72
C ASP A 379 -8.54 14.01 2.63
N PRO A 380 -9.76 14.16 2.06
CA PRO A 380 -10.96 14.44 2.84
C PRO A 380 -11.29 13.38 3.90
N VAL A 381 -10.99 12.10 3.65
CA VAL A 381 -11.27 11.00 4.58
C VAL A 381 -10.26 11.03 5.73
N SER A 382 -8.97 11.23 5.43
CA SER A 382 -7.93 11.47 6.44
C SER A 382 -8.26 12.68 7.33
N LEU A 383 -8.70 13.81 6.77
CA LEU A 383 -9.10 15.00 7.54
C LEU A 383 -10.39 14.80 8.36
N ALA A 384 -11.32 13.96 7.90
CA ALA A 384 -12.45 13.53 8.73
C ALA A 384 -11.97 12.68 9.91
N PHE A 385 -11.01 11.75 9.70
CA PHE A 385 -10.41 10.99 10.80
C PHE A 385 -9.56 11.84 11.76
N LYS A 386 -8.93 12.93 11.31
CA LYS A 386 -8.31 13.93 12.20
C LYS A 386 -9.34 14.48 13.17
N SER A 387 -10.51 14.85 12.64
CA SER A 387 -11.64 15.36 13.42
C SER A 387 -12.20 14.32 14.40
N ALA A 388 -12.18 13.02 14.03
CA ALA A 388 -12.53 11.92 14.92
C ALA A 388 -11.51 11.75 16.07
N ALA A 389 -10.22 11.78 15.76
CA ALA A 389 -9.15 11.71 16.77
C ALA A 389 -9.19 12.90 17.74
N GLU A 390 -9.49 14.11 17.26
CA GLU A 390 -9.74 15.30 18.10
C GLU A 390 -11.00 15.19 18.96
N ALA A 391 -12.02 14.47 18.50
CA ALA A 391 -13.22 14.14 19.28
C ALA A 391 -12.99 13.04 20.34
N GLY A 392 -11.78 12.46 20.40
CA GLY A 392 -11.40 11.40 21.34
C GLY A 392 -11.58 9.97 20.81
N ILE A 393 -11.78 9.80 19.49
CA ILE A 393 -12.04 8.50 18.86
C ILE A 393 -10.74 7.87 18.35
N PHE A 394 -10.45 6.62 18.74
CA PHE A 394 -9.33 5.87 18.17
C PHE A 394 -9.64 5.40 16.75
N VAL A 395 -8.71 5.56 15.80
CA VAL A 395 -8.88 5.06 14.42
C VAL A 395 -7.87 3.96 14.11
N SER A 396 -8.40 2.76 13.84
CA SER A 396 -7.67 1.62 13.30
C SER A 396 -7.95 1.51 11.79
N ALA A 397 -6.91 1.56 10.96
CA ALA A 397 -7.04 1.55 9.50
C ALA A 397 -6.12 0.51 8.86
N SER A 398 -6.60 -0.20 7.84
CA SER A 398 -5.81 -1.21 7.12
C SER A 398 -4.61 -0.58 6.39
N ALA A 399 -3.40 -1.15 6.55
CA ALA A 399 -2.19 -0.64 5.90
C ALA A 399 -2.18 -0.79 4.36
N GLY A 400 -3.03 -1.64 3.79
CA GLY A 400 -3.07 -1.95 2.36
C GLY A 400 -2.58 -3.36 2.03
N ASN A 401 -3.02 -3.91 0.90
CA ASN A 401 -2.77 -5.29 0.48
C ASN A 401 -1.90 -5.37 -0.80
N SER A 402 -1.09 -4.34 -1.07
CA SER A 402 -0.31 -4.18 -2.31
C SER A 402 1.19 -4.49 -2.14
N GLY A 403 1.60 -5.06 -1.01
CA GLY A 403 2.97 -5.52 -0.78
C GLY A 403 3.36 -6.71 -1.69
N PRO A 404 4.66 -7.07 -1.76
CA PRO A 404 5.70 -6.72 -0.78
C PRO A 404 6.62 -5.55 -1.18
N ILE A 405 6.37 -4.84 -2.28
CA ILE A 405 7.22 -3.72 -2.72
C ILE A 405 7.05 -2.49 -1.80
N ALA A 406 8.08 -1.64 -1.75
CA ALA A 406 8.12 -0.41 -0.96
C ALA A 406 7.04 0.61 -1.38
N GLN A 407 6.77 1.62 -0.54
CA GLN A 407 5.87 2.75 -0.84
C GLN A 407 4.40 2.39 -1.15
N THR A 408 3.96 1.20 -0.73
CA THR A 408 2.60 0.69 -0.94
C THR A 408 1.64 0.92 0.23
N VAL A 409 2.12 1.54 1.32
CA VAL A 409 1.36 1.70 2.58
C VAL A 409 0.38 2.88 2.56
N ASN A 410 -0.84 2.62 3.00
CA ASN A 410 -1.94 3.57 3.10
C ASN A 410 -2.05 4.20 4.51
N HIS A 411 -2.89 5.24 4.62
CA HIS A 411 -3.31 5.87 5.87
C HIS A 411 -2.16 6.59 6.61
N SER A 412 -1.32 7.28 5.84
CA SER A 412 -0.02 7.81 6.28
C SER A 412 -0.07 8.91 7.33
N ALA A 413 -1.24 9.47 7.62
CA ALA A 413 -1.40 10.53 8.61
C ALA A 413 -1.07 10.08 10.05
N PRO A 414 -0.56 10.97 10.91
CA PRO A 414 -0.10 10.61 12.26
C PRO A 414 -1.24 10.28 13.23
N TRP A 415 -2.44 10.84 13.00
CA TRP A 415 -3.66 10.61 13.79
C TRP A 415 -4.36 9.27 13.47
N LEU A 416 -3.95 8.58 12.41
CA LEU A 416 -4.41 7.23 12.03
C LEU A 416 -3.44 6.17 12.56
N THR A 417 -3.95 4.98 12.89
CA THR A 417 -3.11 3.80 13.17
C THR A 417 -3.19 2.83 11.99
N SER A 418 -2.14 2.79 11.16
CA SER A 418 -2.03 1.92 9.98
C SER A 418 -1.57 0.52 10.39
N VAL A 419 -2.39 -0.50 10.15
CA VAL A 419 -2.19 -1.86 10.67
C VAL A 419 -1.77 -2.85 9.58
N ALA A 420 -0.57 -3.42 9.73
CA ALA A 420 -0.04 -4.48 8.88
C ALA A 420 -0.59 -5.87 9.25
N ALA A 421 -0.68 -6.77 8.28
CA ALA A 421 -1.21 -8.11 8.47
C ALA A 421 -0.10 -9.12 8.78
N SER A 422 -0.23 -9.85 9.89
CA SER A 422 0.65 -10.97 10.23
C SER A 422 -0.05 -12.33 10.21
N THR A 423 0.73 -13.38 9.96
CA THR A 423 0.37 -14.77 10.28
C THR A 423 0.36 -14.96 11.79
N PHE A 424 -0.43 -15.92 12.28
CA PHE A 424 -0.58 -16.16 13.72
C PHE A 424 -0.75 -17.64 14.11
N SER A 425 -1.24 -18.50 13.22
CA SER A 425 -1.37 -19.95 13.45
C SER A 425 -0.70 -20.79 12.37
N ASN A 426 -0.37 -22.03 12.71
CA ASN A 426 0.16 -23.08 11.81
C ASN A 426 -0.87 -24.18 11.52
N GLU A 427 -2.06 -24.14 12.14
CA GLU A 427 -2.91 -25.33 12.23
C GLU A 427 -3.66 -25.67 10.95
N LEU A 428 -4.12 -24.65 10.21
CA LEU A 428 -4.74 -24.76 8.88
C LEU A 428 -3.69 -25.19 7.83
N SER A 429 -3.25 -26.44 7.94
CA SER A 429 -2.12 -27.03 7.22
C SER A 429 -2.57 -28.18 6.33
N GLY A 430 -1.85 -28.38 5.23
CA GLY A 430 -2.04 -29.51 4.34
C GLY A 430 -0.72 -29.98 3.75
N THR A 431 -0.69 -31.24 3.30
CA THR A 431 0.50 -31.83 2.69
C THR A 431 0.19 -32.43 1.33
N VAL A 432 1.01 -32.15 0.33
CA VAL A 432 1.05 -32.91 -0.93
C VAL A 432 2.01 -34.08 -0.76
N GLU A 433 1.52 -35.32 -0.76
CA GLU A 433 2.33 -36.53 -0.67
C GLU A 433 2.49 -37.24 -2.02
N PHE A 434 3.72 -37.64 -2.35
CA PHE A 434 4.07 -38.39 -3.56
C PHE A 434 4.47 -39.86 -3.25
N PRO A 435 4.19 -40.82 -4.16
CA PRO A 435 4.48 -42.26 -3.95
C PRO A 435 5.96 -42.64 -3.76
N ASP A 436 6.90 -41.77 -4.09
CA ASP A 436 8.34 -41.97 -3.87
C ASP A 436 8.80 -41.56 -2.45
N GLY A 437 7.94 -40.82 -1.73
CA GLY A 437 8.20 -40.28 -0.40
C GLY A 437 8.49 -38.78 -0.36
N ALA A 438 8.45 -38.06 -1.49
CA ALA A 438 8.48 -36.60 -1.48
C ALA A 438 7.20 -36.03 -0.85
N LYS A 439 7.35 -34.92 -0.11
CA LYS A 439 6.26 -34.25 0.61
C LYS A 439 6.46 -32.74 0.61
N PHE A 440 5.37 -32.01 0.40
CA PHE A 440 5.35 -30.54 0.37
C PHE A 440 4.31 -30.05 1.37
N ARG A 441 4.75 -29.29 2.38
CA ARG A 441 3.85 -28.58 3.30
C ARG A 441 3.27 -27.37 2.59
N GLY A 442 2.00 -27.09 2.85
CA GLY A 442 1.39 -25.78 2.65
C GLY A 442 0.30 -25.54 3.68
N VAL A 443 -0.47 -24.47 3.50
CA VAL A 443 -1.72 -24.27 4.22
C VAL A 443 -2.89 -24.96 3.53
N SER A 444 -3.93 -25.27 4.29
CA SER A 444 -5.20 -25.81 3.77
C SER A 444 -6.34 -25.66 4.78
N SER A 445 -7.53 -25.36 4.27
CA SER A 445 -8.80 -25.44 5.00
C SER A 445 -9.58 -26.74 4.73
N MET A 446 -9.09 -27.64 3.87
CA MET A 446 -9.89 -28.76 3.35
C MET A 446 -10.30 -29.77 4.45
N PRO A 447 -11.59 -30.17 4.53
CA PRO A 447 -12.07 -31.03 5.61
C PRO A 447 -11.74 -32.51 5.39
N GLU A 448 -11.63 -32.93 4.13
CA GLU A 448 -11.13 -34.25 3.72
C GLU A 448 -10.07 -34.08 2.62
N GLY A 449 -9.05 -34.93 2.65
CA GLY A 449 -8.00 -34.99 1.61
C GLY A 449 -8.45 -35.74 0.37
N VAL A 450 -7.71 -35.59 -0.75
CA VAL A 450 -8.04 -36.22 -2.04
C VAL A 450 -6.85 -36.97 -2.65
N GLY A 451 -7.14 -38.16 -3.20
CA GLY A 451 -6.19 -38.96 -3.98
C GLY A 451 -6.04 -40.41 -3.48
N PRO A 452 -5.02 -41.15 -3.96
CA PRO A 452 -4.06 -40.72 -4.98
C PRO A 452 -4.73 -40.46 -6.34
N ALA A 453 -4.45 -39.31 -6.94
CA ALA A 453 -4.94 -38.90 -8.25
C ALA A 453 -3.78 -38.41 -9.13
N GLU A 454 -3.94 -38.47 -10.45
CA GLU A 454 -2.95 -37.94 -11.40
C GLU A 454 -2.75 -36.44 -11.15
N ILE A 455 -1.51 -35.97 -11.07
CA ILE A 455 -1.17 -34.56 -10.84
C ILE A 455 -0.47 -34.00 -12.08
N VAL A 456 -0.87 -32.80 -12.49
CA VAL A 456 -0.42 -32.12 -13.72
C VAL A 456 -0.25 -30.62 -13.49
N LEU A 457 0.64 -29.97 -14.25
CA LEU A 457 0.64 -28.52 -14.37
C LEU A 457 -0.59 -28.05 -15.17
N ALA A 458 -1.12 -26.86 -14.85
CA ALA A 458 -2.24 -26.30 -15.60
C ALA A 458 -1.97 -26.18 -17.12
N SER A 459 -0.72 -25.94 -17.52
CA SER A 459 -0.26 -25.93 -18.92
C SER A 459 -0.40 -27.27 -19.66
N GLU A 460 -0.62 -28.38 -18.96
CA GLU A 460 -0.86 -29.70 -19.57
C GLU A 460 -2.35 -29.99 -19.81
N VAL A 461 -3.22 -29.08 -19.36
CA VAL A 461 -4.68 -29.16 -19.47
C VAL A 461 -5.28 -27.87 -20.04
N GLU A 462 -4.52 -27.17 -20.89
CA GLU A 462 -4.92 -25.91 -21.53
C GLU A 462 -6.19 -26.04 -22.40
N LEU A 463 -7.10 -25.05 -22.32
CA LEU A 463 -8.15 -24.89 -23.32
C LEU A 463 -7.61 -24.16 -24.54
N ALA A 464 -7.71 -24.79 -25.71
CA ALA A 464 -7.11 -24.31 -26.94
C ALA A 464 -7.60 -22.89 -27.35
N GLY A 465 -6.70 -21.92 -27.30
CA GLY A 465 -6.95 -20.52 -27.68
C GLY A 465 -6.82 -19.50 -26.55
N GLN A 466 -6.55 -19.94 -25.33
CA GLN A 466 -6.30 -19.09 -24.16
C GLN A 466 -4.83 -18.62 -24.09
N SER A 467 -4.52 -17.62 -23.25
CA SER A 467 -3.12 -17.19 -23.03
C SER A 467 -2.39 -18.13 -22.08
N THR A 468 -1.06 -18.22 -22.20
CA THR A 468 -0.24 -19.04 -21.30
C THR A 468 -0.34 -18.60 -19.84
N GLY A 469 -0.46 -17.29 -19.59
CA GLY A 469 -0.67 -16.74 -18.25
C GLY A 469 -2.01 -17.16 -17.65
N ASP A 470 -3.11 -16.99 -18.38
CA ASP A 470 -4.46 -17.40 -17.92
C ASP A 470 -4.53 -18.90 -17.61
N VAL A 471 -3.84 -19.72 -18.40
CA VAL A 471 -3.73 -21.16 -18.19
C VAL A 471 -2.90 -21.46 -16.94
N GLN A 472 -1.69 -20.92 -16.80
CA GLN A 472 -0.84 -21.10 -15.61
C GLN A 472 -1.55 -20.66 -14.33
N LEU A 473 -2.27 -19.54 -14.38
CA LEU A 473 -3.05 -19.00 -13.28
C LEU A 473 -4.37 -19.75 -13.02
N CYS A 474 -4.74 -20.78 -13.80
CA CYS A 474 -6.04 -21.46 -13.71
C CYS A 474 -7.24 -20.50 -13.74
N ALA A 475 -7.18 -19.49 -14.61
CA ALA A 475 -8.25 -18.50 -14.77
C ALA A 475 -9.60 -19.15 -15.15
N PRO A 476 -10.74 -18.53 -14.78
CA PRO A 476 -12.08 -19.03 -15.13
C PRO A 476 -12.22 -19.32 -16.64
N GLY A 477 -12.42 -20.59 -16.99
CA GLY A 477 -12.54 -21.05 -18.38
C GLY A 477 -11.22 -21.27 -19.14
N SER A 478 -10.06 -21.24 -18.48
CA SER A 478 -8.77 -21.48 -19.15
C SER A 478 -8.38 -22.96 -19.34
N LEU A 479 -9.05 -23.88 -18.63
CA LEU A 479 -8.72 -25.31 -18.57
C LEU A 479 -9.68 -26.16 -19.42
N ASP A 480 -9.18 -27.17 -20.15
CA ASP A 480 -10.01 -28.11 -20.92
C ASP A 480 -10.59 -29.23 -20.03
N PRO A 481 -11.94 -29.31 -19.86
CA PRO A 481 -12.58 -30.37 -19.08
C PRO A 481 -12.35 -31.79 -19.61
N ALA A 482 -11.92 -31.96 -20.87
CA ALA A 482 -11.58 -33.26 -21.43
C ALA A 482 -10.24 -33.82 -20.91
N THR A 483 -9.36 -32.95 -20.40
CA THR A 483 -8.02 -33.31 -19.91
C THR A 483 -7.80 -33.05 -18.41
N ALA A 484 -8.53 -32.10 -17.81
CA ALA A 484 -8.48 -31.84 -16.37
C ALA A 484 -9.30 -32.84 -15.52
N ALA A 485 -10.32 -33.47 -16.11
CA ALA A 485 -11.28 -34.30 -15.38
C ALA A 485 -10.61 -35.46 -14.61
N GLY A 486 -10.81 -35.48 -13.28
CA GLY A 486 -10.27 -36.52 -12.38
C GLY A 486 -8.84 -36.28 -11.88
N LYS A 487 -8.21 -35.13 -12.20
CA LYS A 487 -6.82 -34.81 -11.84
C LYS A 487 -6.72 -33.81 -10.69
N ILE A 488 -5.54 -33.76 -10.05
CA ILE A 488 -5.09 -32.64 -9.24
C ILE A 488 -4.35 -31.67 -10.18
N VAL A 489 -4.72 -30.39 -10.16
CA VAL A 489 -4.10 -29.36 -11.02
C VAL A 489 -3.17 -28.47 -10.20
N VAL A 490 -1.92 -28.32 -10.64
CA VAL A 490 -0.99 -27.33 -10.08
C VAL A 490 -1.23 -26.00 -10.79
N CYS A 491 -1.61 -24.99 -10.02
CA CYS A 491 -1.95 -23.64 -10.45
C CYS A 491 -0.98 -22.62 -9.83
N ASP A 492 -0.58 -21.63 -10.61
CA ASP A 492 0.31 -20.57 -10.16
C ASP A 492 -0.49 -19.44 -9.48
N ARG A 493 0.06 -18.85 -8.41
CA ARG A 493 -0.47 -17.60 -7.83
C ARG A 493 -0.20 -16.41 -8.78
N GLY A 494 -1.11 -15.44 -8.75
CA GLY A 494 -1.04 -14.19 -9.50
C GLY A 494 -2.39 -13.48 -9.42
N VAL A 495 -2.67 -12.60 -10.37
CA VAL A 495 -3.82 -11.66 -10.39
C VAL A 495 -5.23 -12.26 -10.38
N VAL A 496 -5.38 -13.58 -10.52
CA VAL A 496 -6.68 -14.28 -10.42
C VAL A 496 -6.94 -14.71 -8.99
N ASP A 497 -8.14 -14.47 -8.47
CA ASP A 497 -8.55 -14.87 -7.12
C ASP A 497 -8.31 -16.36 -6.82
N ARG A 498 -7.66 -16.61 -5.68
CA ARG A 498 -7.25 -17.95 -5.23
C ARG A 498 -8.44 -18.91 -5.11
N ALA A 499 -9.58 -18.42 -4.62
CA ALA A 499 -10.83 -19.15 -4.59
C ALA A 499 -11.36 -19.44 -6.01
N ALA A 500 -11.36 -18.45 -6.92
CA ALA A 500 -11.83 -18.60 -8.29
C ALA A 500 -11.01 -19.63 -9.11
N LYS A 501 -9.70 -19.75 -8.86
CA LYS A 501 -8.87 -20.84 -9.43
C LYS A 501 -9.43 -22.23 -9.08
N SER A 502 -9.77 -22.45 -7.81
CA SER A 502 -10.34 -23.72 -7.35
C SER A 502 -11.72 -24.00 -7.97
N VAL A 503 -12.52 -22.94 -8.21
CA VAL A 503 -13.79 -23.02 -8.94
C VAL A 503 -13.56 -23.38 -10.41
N ALA A 504 -12.56 -22.82 -11.07
CA ALA A 504 -12.20 -23.16 -12.45
C ALA A 504 -11.75 -24.63 -12.57
N VAL A 505 -10.93 -25.12 -11.64
CA VAL A 505 -10.53 -26.53 -11.54
C VAL A 505 -11.75 -27.43 -11.32
N ALA A 506 -12.67 -27.05 -10.42
CA ALA A 506 -13.93 -27.79 -10.18
C ALA A 506 -14.82 -27.85 -11.44
N GLN A 507 -14.98 -26.73 -12.15
CA GLN A 507 -15.76 -26.65 -13.39
C GLN A 507 -15.16 -27.47 -14.53
N ALA A 508 -13.83 -27.58 -14.59
CA ALA A 508 -13.12 -28.47 -15.50
C ALA A 508 -13.13 -29.95 -15.05
N GLY A 509 -13.75 -30.27 -13.90
CA GLY A 509 -13.88 -31.62 -13.37
C GLY A 509 -12.62 -32.15 -12.67
N GLY A 510 -11.65 -31.28 -12.37
CA GLY A 510 -10.53 -31.60 -11.48
C GLY A 510 -11.04 -31.94 -10.08
N VAL A 511 -10.26 -32.72 -9.33
CA VAL A 511 -10.63 -33.24 -7.99
C VAL A 511 -9.85 -32.62 -6.85
N GLY A 512 -8.82 -31.82 -7.16
CA GLY A 512 -8.01 -31.10 -6.19
C GLY A 512 -7.11 -30.06 -6.87
N MET A 513 -6.55 -29.14 -6.08
CA MET A 513 -5.63 -28.12 -6.57
C MET A 513 -4.37 -28.08 -5.70
N VAL A 514 -3.22 -27.77 -6.30
CA VAL A 514 -2.08 -27.23 -5.57
C VAL A 514 -1.87 -25.81 -6.05
N LEU A 515 -2.00 -24.84 -5.16
CA LEU A 515 -1.68 -23.45 -5.44
C LEU A 515 -0.23 -23.19 -5.05
N VAL A 516 0.56 -22.62 -5.96
CA VAL A 516 1.99 -22.38 -5.75
C VAL A 516 2.28 -20.89 -5.78
N ASN A 517 2.85 -20.33 -4.71
CA ASN A 517 3.41 -18.98 -4.72
C ASN A 517 4.54 -18.91 -5.75
N ILE A 518 4.58 -17.84 -6.56
CA ILE A 518 5.66 -17.58 -7.50
C ILE A 518 6.50 -16.45 -6.92
N GLY A 519 7.70 -16.78 -6.42
CA GLY A 519 8.43 -15.92 -5.50
C GLY A 519 7.85 -15.95 -4.07
N GLY A 520 8.25 -14.97 -3.25
CA GLY A 520 7.83 -14.88 -1.85
C GLY A 520 6.38 -14.39 -1.69
N GLY A 521 5.64 -15.00 -0.77
CA GLY A 521 4.25 -14.65 -0.48
C GLY A 521 3.78 -15.16 0.89
N SER A 522 2.57 -14.75 1.30
CA SER A 522 1.85 -15.43 2.38
C SER A 522 1.34 -16.81 1.92
N GLU A 523 1.07 -17.70 2.85
CA GLU A 523 0.31 -18.92 2.57
C GLU A 523 -1.12 -18.74 3.10
N ASP A 524 -2.08 -18.66 2.16
CA ASP A 524 -3.48 -18.32 2.42
C ASP A 524 -4.38 -19.56 2.20
N ALA A 525 -5.16 -19.96 3.20
CA ALA A 525 -5.89 -21.22 3.23
C ALA A 525 -7.25 -21.17 2.51
N ASP A 526 -7.88 -19.99 2.50
CA ASP A 526 -9.15 -19.64 1.86
C ASP A 526 -10.31 -20.62 2.11
N LEU A 527 -11.42 -20.45 1.37
CA LEU A 527 -12.40 -21.51 1.13
C LEU A 527 -12.31 -21.91 -0.35
N HIS A 528 -12.08 -23.19 -0.63
CA HIS A 528 -11.82 -23.70 -1.98
C HIS A 528 -12.88 -24.71 -2.43
N ALA A 529 -13.30 -24.62 -3.70
CA ALA A 529 -14.32 -25.48 -4.31
C ALA A 529 -13.83 -26.92 -4.59
N VAL A 530 -12.54 -27.18 -4.43
CA VAL A 530 -11.93 -28.51 -4.38
C VAL A 530 -10.89 -28.55 -3.24
N PRO A 531 -10.61 -29.73 -2.65
CA PRO A 531 -9.50 -29.90 -1.71
C PRO A 531 -8.20 -29.32 -2.29
N THR A 532 -7.57 -28.42 -1.54
CA THR A 532 -6.47 -27.58 -2.02
C THR A 532 -5.35 -27.50 -0.99
N VAL A 533 -4.10 -27.51 -1.44
CA VAL A 533 -2.94 -27.14 -0.62
C VAL A 533 -2.25 -25.95 -1.27
N HIS A 534 -1.97 -24.90 -0.51
CA HIS A 534 -1.29 -23.69 -0.98
C HIS A 534 0.10 -23.62 -0.36
N THR A 535 1.15 -23.64 -1.19
CA THR A 535 2.55 -23.79 -0.76
C THR A 535 3.49 -22.81 -1.47
N SER A 536 4.57 -22.44 -0.79
CA SER A 536 5.67 -21.65 -1.32
C SER A 536 6.86 -22.48 -1.81
N ASP A 537 6.77 -23.81 -1.78
CA ASP A 537 7.81 -24.69 -2.34
C ASP A 537 7.60 -24.91 -3.84
N GLU A 538 8.10 -23.96 -4.64
CA GLU A 538 8.08 -24.02 -6.11
C GLU A 538 8.71 -25.29 -6.71
N SER A 539 9.56 -26.02 -5.97
CA SER A 539 10.21 -27.23 -6.50
C SER A 539 9.23 -28.37 -6.77
N ILE A 540 7.98 -28.29 -6.26
CA ILE A 540 6.90 -29.18 -6.67
C ILE A 540 6.58 -29.07 -8.18
N LYS A 541 6.75 -27.89 -8.78
CA LYS A 541 6.51 -27.68 -10.23
C LYS A 541 7.54 -28.42 -11.07
N GLU A 542 8.83 -28.39 -10.65
CA GLU A 542 9.88 -29.19 -11.28
C GLU A 542 9.61 -30.70 -11.14
N LEU A 543 9.14 -31.13 -9.96
CA LEU A 543 8.82 -32.53 -9.70
C LEU A 543 7.66 -33.04 -10.57
N VAL A 544 6.59 -32.24 -10.74
CA VAL A 544 5.44 -32.59 -11.59
C VAL A 544 5.81 -32.58 -13.07
N ALA A 545 6.57 -31.59 -13.55
CA ALA A 545 7.04 -31.54 -14.93
C ALA A 545 8.00 -32.69 -15.33
N ALA A 546 8.59 -33.40 -14.36
CA ALA A 546 9.60 -34.41 -14.64
C ALA A 546 9.04 -35.75 -15.17
N THR A 547 7.89 -36.21 -14.67
CA THR A 547 7.28 -37.51 -15.01
C THR A 547 5.80 -37.60 -14.68
N ASP A 548 5.00 -38.24 -15.55
CA ASP A 548 3.62 -38.67 -15.29
C ASP A 548 3.52 -39.37 -13.92
N GLN A 549 2.79 -38.79 -12.96
CA GLN A 549 2.70 -39.31 -11.60
C GLN A 549 1.38 -38.96 -10.90
N THR A 550 1.23 -39.46 -9.67
CA THR A 550 0.05 -39.21 -8.82
C THR A 550 0.46 -38.55 -7.52
N ALA A 551 -0.34 -37.63 -7.01
CA ALA A 551 -0.21 -37.08 -5.65
C ALA A 551 -1.44 -37.40 -4.80
N THR A 552 -1.30 -37.21 -3.49
CA THR A 552 -2.41 -37.19 -2.52
C THR A 552 -2.33 -35.89 -1.73
N LEU A 553 -3.44 -35.15 -1.65
CA LEU A 553 -3.58 -34.01 -0.74
C LEU A 553 -4.08 -34.56 0.61
N VAL A 554 -3.36 -34.26 1.69
CA VAL A 554 -3.61 -34.79 3.04
C VAL A 554 -3.84 -33.63 4.01
N VAL A 555 -4.85 -33.76 4.88
CA VAL A 555 -5.16 -32.77 5.92
C VAL A 555 -4.07 -32.79 6.99
N GLY A 556 -3.57 -31.63 7.39
CA GLY A 556 -2.48 -31.46 8.33
C GLY A 556 -1.08 -31.57 7.71
N ASP A 557 -0.09 -31.09 8.45
CA ASP A 557 1.33 -31.31 8.12
C ASP A 557 1.80 -32.75 8.44
N THR A 558 2.20 -33.49 7.41
CA THR A 558 2.75 -34.84 7.54
C THR A 558 4.24 -34.91 7.17
N THR A 559 4.90 -33.76 6.93
CA THR A 559 6.32 -33.68 6.55
C THR A 559 7.27 -34.02 7.70
N GLY A 560 6.88 -33.70 8.94
CA GLY A 560 7.74 -33.81 10.12
C GLY A 560 8.83 -32.73 10.21
N LEU A 561 8.69 -31.64 9.45
CA LEU A 561 9.50 -30.42 9.60
C LEU A 561 9.12 -29.70 10.91
N ALA A 562 9.95 -28.75 11.36
CA ALA A 562 9.57 -27.86 12.46
C ALA A 562 8.39 -26.95 12.04
N PRO A 563 7.47 -26.57 12.95
CA PRO A 563 6.45 -25.56 12.66
C PRO A 563 7.08 -24.26 12.12
N VAL A 564 6.34 -23.55 11.27
CA VAL A 564 6.79 -22.26 10.74
C VAL A 564 6.75 -21.22 11.88
N PRO A 565 7.79 -20.38 12.05
CA PRO A 565 7.75 -19.30 13.04
C PRO A 565 6.54 -18.39 12.82
N VAL A 566 5.90 -17.95 13.90
CA VAL A 566 4.81 -16.96 13.89
C VAL A 566 5.01 -15.97 15.05
N PRO A 567 4.59 -14.70 14.91
CA PRO A 567 3.99 -14.10 13.72
C PRO A 567 5.04 -13.78 12.64
N GLN A 568 4.65 -13.76 11.36
CA GLN A 568 5.43 -13.16 10.26
C GLN A 568 4.55 -12.18 9.49
N ILE A 569 5.09 -11.12 8.90
CA ILE A 569 4.27 -10.23 8.06
C ILE A 569 3.87 -10.94 6.77
N ALA A 570 2.61 -10.79 6.36
CA ALA A 570 2.10 -11.31 5.11
C ALA A 570 2.84 -10.72 3.91
N GLY A 571 3.00 -11.52 2.83
CA GLY A 571 3.60 -11.04 1.59
C GLY A 571 2.82 -9.88 0.96
N PHE A 572 1.48 -9.95 0.97
CA PHE A 572 0.61 -8.89 0.47
C PHE A 572 0.57 -7.64 1.35
N SER A 573 1.00 -7.69 2.62
CA SER A 573 0.86 -6.53 3.50
C SER A 573 1.74 -5.40 2.98
N SER A 574 1.14 -4.25 2.70
CA SER A 574 1.84 -3.09 2.16
C SER A 574 3.02 -2.63 3.04
N ARG A 575 3.98 -1.95 2.41
CA ARG A 575 5.24 -1.49 3.01
C ARG A 575 5.39 0.03 3.01
N GLY A 576 6.11 0.52 4.01
CA GLY A 576 6.72 1.85 3.97
C GLY A 576 7.93 1.95 3.01
N PRO A 577 8.66 3.08 3.04
CA PRO A 577 8.23 4.34 3.65
C PRO A 577 6.98 4.90 2.98
N SER A 578 6.29 5.88 3.57
CA SER A 578 5.25 6.63 2.84
C SER A 578 5.80 7.94 2.29
N THR A 579 5.48 8.23 1.04
CA THR A 579 5.82 9.49 0.35
C THR A 579 5.01 10.69 0.85
N ALA A 580 3.94 10.48 1.62
CA ALA A 580 2.96 11.52 1.98
C ALA A 580 3.47 12.70 2.83
N VAL A 581 4.62 12.54 3.49
CA VAL A 581 5.38 13.56 4.24
C VAL A 581 6.85 13.18 4.26
N ASP A 582 7.48 13.13 3.07
CA ASP A 582 8.93 13.01 2.87
C ASP A 582 9.59 11.81 3.57
N SER A 583 8.86 10.68 3.70
CA SER A 583 9.27 9.49 4.46
C SER A 583 9.53 9.70 5.96
N GLU A 584 9.09 10.84 6.54
CA GLU A 584 9.36 11.21 7.94
C GLU A 584 8.38 10.64 8.97
N LEU A 585 7.27 10.05 8.53
CA LEU A 585 6.40 9.24 9.39
C LEU A 585 6.58 7.76 9.05
N LEU A 586 7.10 7.00 10.01
CA LEU A 586 7.20 5.54 9.88
C LEU A 586 5.80 4.94 9.73
N LYS A 587 5.58 4.23 8.62
CA LYS A 587 4.37 3.47 8.32
C LYS A 587 4.77 2.08 7.78
N PRO A 588 4.02 1.00 8.08
CA PRO A 588 2.85 0.94 8.96
C PRO A 588 3.18 1.27 10.42
N ASP A 589 2.19 1.56 11.26
CA ASP A 589 2.44 1.87 12.68
C ASP A 589 2.72 0.60 13.50
N ILE A 590 2.00 -0.49 13.21
CA ILE A 590 2.04 -1.76 13.97
C ILE A 590 1.49 -2.92 13.12
N ALA A 591 1.78 -4.17 13.49
CA ALA A 591 1.22 -5.37 12.89
C ALA A 591 0.24 -6.11 13.83
N ALA A 592 -0.77 -6.76 13.26
CA ALA A 592 -1.75 -7.58 13.98
C ALA A 592 -2.20 -8.81 13.14
N PRO A 593 -2.78 -9.85 13.77
CA PRO A 593 -3.27 -11.04 13.07
C PRO A 593 -4.20 -10.69 11.90
N GLY A 594 -3.82 -11.08 10.68
CA GLY A 594 -4.51 -10.70 9.45
C GLY A 594 -4.40 -11.70 8.30
N VAL A 595 -3.98 -12.94 8.56
CA VAL A 595 -3.89 -14.03 7.57
C VAL A 595 -4.67 -15.23 8.08
N ASN A 596 -5.66 -15.70 7.33
CA ASN A 596 -6.56 -16.81 7.71
C ASN A 596 -7.35 -16.56 9.01
N VAL A 597 -7.89 -15.36 9.22
CA VAL A 597 -8.75 -15.05 10.37
C VAL A 597 -10.16 -15.62 10.14
N LEU A 598 -10.65 -16.46 11.07
CA LEU A 598 -12.03 -16.97 11.07
C LEU A 598 -12.93 -16.01 11.86
N ALA A 599 -13.95 -15.46 11.19
CA ALA A 599 -14.98 -14.65 11.82
C ALA A 599 -16.33 -14.86 11.12
N GLY A 600 -17.36 -14.14 11.57
CA GLY A 600 -18.71 -14.23 11.00
C GLY A 600 -18.78 -13.60 9.60
N VAL A 601 -19.49 -14.26 8.68
CA VAL A 601 -19.73 -13.78 7.30
C VAL A 601 -21.21 -13.61 7.02
N SER A 602 -21.57 -13.10 5.84
CA SER A 602 -22.97 -13.03 5.40
C SER A 602 -23.32 -14.28 4.59
N PRO A 603 -24.31 -15.10 4.99
CA PRO A 603 -24.76 -16.26 4.21
C PRO A 603 -25.50 -15.86 2.91
N LEU A 604 -25.62 -14.56 2.63
CA LEU A 604 -26.10 -14.01 1.35
C LEU A 604 -24.99 -13.96 0.28
N ASP A 605 -23.74 -14.15 0.68
CA ASP A 605 -22.56 -14.16 -0.18
C ASP A 605 -22.34 -15.56 -0.81
N PRO A 606 -22.36 -15.69 -2.15
CA PRO A 606 -22.08 -16.94 -2.85
C PRO A 606 -20.69 -17.53 -2.56
N ALA A 607 -19.69 -16.73 -2.19
CA ALA A 607 -18.34 -17.21 -1.88
C ALA A 607 -18.34 -18.19 -0.70
N TYR A 608 -19.15 -17.92 0.33
CA TYR A 608 -19.29 -18.75 1.52
C TYR A 608 -20.41 -19.79 1.42
N ASN A 609 -21.06 -19.93 0.26
CA ASN A 609 -22.05 -20.98 -0.03
C ASN A 609 -23.25 -21.07 0.95
N GLY A 610 -23.50 -20.04 1.76
CA GLY A 610 -24.50 -20.02 2.82
C GLY A 610 -24.01 -20.44 4.22
N ASP A 611 -22.71 -20.67 4.40
CA ASP A 611 -22.10 -20.75 5.73
C ASP A 611 -22.16 -19.37 6.44
N SER A 612 -22.18 -19.37 7.77
CA SER A 612 -22.22 -18.13 8.59
C SER A 612 -20.86 -17.73 9.17
N TYR A 613 -19.80 -18.53 8.94
CA TYR A 613 -18.42 -18.22 9.32
C TYR A 613 -17.47 -18.47 8.14
N GLY A 614 -16.38 -17.71 8.06
CA GLY A 614 -15.46 -17.78 6.92
C GLY A 614 -14.06 -17.24 7.21
N LEU A 615 -13.07 -17.84 6.54
CA LEU A 615 -11.68 -17.40 6.57
C LEU A 615 -11.47 -16.21 5.61
N MET A 616 -10.78 -15.17 6.10
CA MET A 616 -10.28 -14.07 5.26
C MET A 616 -8.81 -13.74 5.59
N SER A 617 -8.08 -13.22 4.60
CA SER A 617 -6.73 -12.69 4.72
C SER A 617 -6.67 -11.27 4.17
N GLY A 618 -6.13 -10.33 4.95
CA GLY A 618 -5.96 -8.93 4.57
C GLY A 618 -5.51 -8.07 5.75
N THR A 619 -4.91 -6.91 5.46
CA THR A 619 -4.78 -5.83 6.46
C THR A 619 -6.15 -5.37 6.97
N SER A 620 -7.19 -5.57 6.17
CA SER A 620 -8.61 -5.49 6.52
C SER A 620 -9.05 -6.36 7.70
N MET A 621 -8.34 -7.46 8.00
CA MET A 621 -8.57 -8.33 9.17
C MET A 621 -7.62 -8.01 10.34
N ALA A 622 -6.47 -7.39 10.05
CA ALA A 622 -5.55 -6.88 11.08
C ALA A 622 -6.10 -5.64 11.79
N ALA A 623 -6.67 -4.70 11.03
CA ALA A 623 -7.31 -3.48 11.55
C ALA A 623 -8.39 -3.77 12.62
N PRO A 624 -9.35 -4.71 12.44
CA PRO A 624 -10.35 -4.99 13.46
C PRO A 624 -9.81 -5.74 14.68
N ASN A 625 -8.78 -6.58 14.53
CA ASN A 625 -8.08 -7.14 15.70
C ASN A 625 -7.51 -6.00 16.56
N LEU A 626 -6.85 -4.99 15.97
CA LEU A 626 -6.35 -3.82 16.70
C LEU A 626 -7.47 -2.88 17.18
N ALA A 627 -8.58 -2.74 16.46
CA ALA A 627 -9.74 -1.96 16.90
C ALA A 627 -10.38 -2.59 18.16
N GLY A 628 -10.48 -3.91 18.22
CA GLY A 628 -10.89 -4.61 19.43
C GLY A 628 -9.90 -4.39 20.59
N MET A 629 -8.59 -4.41 20.34
CA MET A 629 -7.59 -4.06 21.35
C MET A 629 -7.76 -2.61 21.85
N ALA A 630 -8.05 -1.67 20.95
CA ALA A 630 -8.34 -0.29 21.32
C ALA A 630 -9.61 -0.21 22.18
N ALA A 631 -10.62 -1.02 21.89
CA ALA A 631 -11.84 -1.06 22.69
C ALA A 631 -11.62 -1.66 24.10
N LEU A 632 -10.72 -2.65 24.25
CA LEU A 632 -10.26 -3.12 25.56
C LEU A 632 -9.53 -2.00 26.32
N MET A 633 -8.66 -1.23 25.66
CA MET A 633 -7.96 -0.10 26.27
C MET A 633 -8.89 1.07 26.63
N SER A 634 -9.87 1.41 25.80
CA SER A 634 -10.84 2.48 26.12
C SER A 634 -11.75 2.10 27.30
N ALA A 635 -11.98 0.81 27.57
CA ALA A 635 -12.73 0.36 28.74
C ALA A 635 -11.89 0.42 30.04
N GLU A 636 -10.60 0.09 29.96
CA GLU A 636 -9.67 0.05 31.10
C GLU A 636 -9.04 1.43 31.40
N LYS A 637 -8.81 2.26 30.38
CA LYS A 637 -8.23 3.60 30.47
C LYS A 637 -9.15 4.68 29.86
N PRO A 638 -10.40 4.85 30.32
CA PRO A 638 -11.40 5.74 29.68
C PRO A 638 -11.06 7.24 29.72
N ASP A 639 -10.05 7.67 30.50
CA ASP A 639 -9.54 9.05 30.52
C ASP A 639 -8.38 9.28 29.52
N TRP A 640 -7.93 8.27 28.75
CA TRP A 640 -6.78 8.38 27.83
C TRP A 640 -7.17 8.94 26.46
N SER A 641 -6.21 9.62 25.82
CA SER A 641 -6.36 10.05 24.42
C SER A 641 -6.19 8.87 23.45
N PRO A 642 -6.75 8.95 22.22
CA PRO A 642 -6.45 8.02 21.13
C PRO A 642 -4.95 7.82 20.90
N MET A 643 -4.15 8.88 21.07
CA MET A 643 -2.70 8.83 20.85
C MET A 643 -1.96 8.17 22.02
N ALA A 644 -2.44 8.29 23.26
CA ALA A 644 -1.93 7.52 24.38
C ALA A 644 -2.18 6.01 24.19
N ILE A 645 -3.37 5.62 23.70
CA ILE A 645 -3.70 4.23 23.36
C ILE A 645 -2.81 3.73 22.21
N LYS A 646 -2.70 4.49 21.11
CA LYS A 646 -1.82 4.18 19.97
C LYS A 646 -0.37 4.00 20.42
N SER A 647 0.14 4.93 21.23
CA SER A 647 1.49 4.86 21.77
C SER A 647 1.69 3.67 22.69
N ALA A 648 0.70 3.30 23.51
CA ALA A 648 0.82 2.13 24.37
C ALA A 648 0.98 0.86 23.54
N MET A 649 0.11 0.66 22.54
CA MET A 649 0.20 -0.46 21.59
C MET A 649 1.55 -0.54 20.88
N MET A 650 2.02 0.58 20.31
CA MET A 650 3.29 0.62 19.58
C MET A 650 4.47 0.35 20.52
N THR A 651 4.52 1.01 21.68
CA THR A 651 5.71 0.97 22.55
C THR A 651 5.92 -0.35 23.28
N THR A 652 4.89 -1.19 23.36
CA THR A 652 4.94 -2.53 23.98
C THR A 652 4.76 -3.66 22.97
N ALA A 653 4.90 -3.39 21.66
CA ALA A 653 4.78 -4.40 20.63
C ALA A 653 5.89 -5.48 20.75
N GLY A 654 5.53 -6.72 20.42
CA GLY A 654 6.44 -7.88 20.40
C GLY A 654 7.12 -8.09 19.04
N ASP A 655 8.14 -8.94 19.02
CA ASP A 655 8.86 -9.28 17.78
C ASP A 655 7.92 -9.88 16.71
N VAL A 656 8.07 -9.43 15.47
CA VAL A 656 7.62 -10.18 14.29
C VAL A 656 8.81 -10.95 13.72
N LEU A 657 8.60 -12.18 13.30
CA LEU A 657 9.65 -13.12 12.93
C LEU A 657 9.84 -13.25 11.42
N ASN A 658 11.05 -13.66 11.04
CA ASN A 658 11.39 -14.17 9.72
C ASN A 658 11.17 -15.70 9.67
N ALA A 659 11.19 -16.27 8.47
CA ALA A 659 11.05 -17.71 8.25
C ALA A 659 12.14 -18.60 8.92
N ASP A 660 13.28 -18.04 9.34
CA ASP A 660 14.32 -18.73 10.11
C ASP A 660 14.14 -18.65 11.64
N GLY A 661 13.16 -17.87 12.12
CA GLY A 661 12.88 -17.64 13.53
C GLY A 661 13.70 -16.51 14.17
N SER A 662 14.46 -15.73 13.40
CA SER A 662 14.99 -14.44 13.85
C SER A 662 13.88 -13.37 13.86
N ALA A 663 14.02 -12.34 14.69
CA ALA A 663 13.16 -11.15 14.59
C ALA A 663 13.46 -10.39 13.30
N SER A 664 12.42 -9.90 12.63
CA SER A 664 12.55 -8.99 11.49
C SER A 664 13.06 -7.63 11.97
N ALA A 665 14.04 -7.08 11.25
CA ALA A 665 14.53 -5.72 11.44
C ALA A 665 13.84 -4.72 10.50
N ASP A 666 12.98 -5.17 9.57
CA ASP A 666 12.34 -4.30 8.59
C ASP A 666 11.13 -3.57 9.22
N ASN A 667 11.41 -2.41 9.81
CA ASN A 667 10.40 -1.50 10.35
C ASN A 667 9.39 -0.98 9.28
N PHE A 668 9.71 -1.01 7.98
CA PHE A 668 8.75 -0.68 6.91
C PHE A 668 7.80 -1.84 6.59
N ALA A 669 8.10 -3.06 7.05
CA ALA A 669 7.18 -4.19 7.05
C ALA A 669 6.42 -4.36 8.38
N THR A 670 7.06 -4.10 9.52
CA THR A 670 6.54 -4.43 10.86
C THR A 670 5.96 -3.24 11.63
N GLY A 671 6.30 -2.00 11.28
CA GLY A 671 6.05 -0.83 12.10
C GLY A 671 6.79 -0.94 13.44
N ALA A 672 6.05 -0.92 14.55
CA ALA A 672 6.59 -1.19 15.88
C ALA A 672 6.76 -2.68 16.23
N GLY A 673 6.12 -3.59 15.47
CA GLY A 673 6.08 -5.03 15.79
C GLY A 673 4.66 -5.58 15.87
N SER A 674 4.49 -6.76 16.46
CA SER A 674 3.19 -7.41 16.69
C SER A 674 2.51 -6.80 17.92
N ALA A 675 1.25 -6.40 17.80
CA ALA A 675 0.48 -5.88 18.94
C ALA A 675 0.34 -6.93 20.06
N ASP A 676 0.65 -6.54 21.30
CA ASP A 676 0.55 -7.36 22.52
C ASP A 676 -0.52 -6.77 23.46
N PRO A 677 -1.71 -7.41 23.59
CA PRO A 677 -2.80 -6.91 24.42
C PRO A 677 -2.64 -7.20 25.92
N VAL A 678 -1.56 -7.87 26.34
CA VAL A 678 -1.19 -8.00 27.76
C VAL A 678 -0.25 -6.87 28.16
N ALA A 679 0.73 -6.54 27.31
CA ALA A 679 1.77 -5.56 27.62
C ALA A 679 1.27 -4.10 27.55
N MET A 680 0.36 -3.78 26.61
CA MET A 680 -0.10 -2.39 26.37
C MET A 680 -0.87 -1.74 27.54
N VAL A 681 -1.24 -2.50 28.57
CA VAL A 681 -1.98 -1.99 29.75
C VAL A 681 -1.08 -1.24 30.74
N GLU A 682 0.22 -1.57 30.78
CA GLU A 682 1.23 -0.94 31.64
C GLU A 682 2.48 -0.49 30.82
N PRO A 683 2.33 0.44 29.85
CA PRO A 683 3.40 0.83 28.92
C PRO A 683 4.51 1.68 29.58
N GLY A 684 4.27 2.22 30.79
CA GLY A 684 5.23 3.02 31.56
C GLY A 684 5.36 4.47 31.10
N LEU A 685 5.57 4.69 29.80
CA LEU A 685 5.61 6.00 29.14
C LEU A 685 4.76 5.96 27.85
N VAL A 686 4.13 7.08 27.49
CA VAL A 686 3.42 7.26 26.21
C VAL A 686 3.84 8.56 25.51
N TYR A 687 3.77 8.56 24.19
CA TYR A 687 3.99 9.70 23.30
C TYR A 687 2.64 10.19 22.78
N GLU A 688 2.33 11.49 22.95
CA GLU A 688 1.05 12.07 22.54
C GLU A 688 1.27 13.23 21.56
N ALA A 689 0.85 13.03 20.31
CA ALA A 689 0.63 14.11 19.36
C ALA A 689 -0.76 14.74 19.59
N ASP A 690 -0.93 16.02 19.26
CA ASP A 690 -2.19 16.74 19.41
C ASP A 690 -2.55 17.58 18.17
N ALA A 691 -3.80 18.06 18.13
CA ALA A 691 -4.34 18.86 17.03
C ALA A 691 -3.41 19.98 16.54
N ARG A 692 -2.65 20.61 17.46
CA ARG A 692 -1.73 21.71 17.15
C ARG A 692 -0.50 21.24 16.37
N GLN A 693 0.03 20.05 16.65
CA GLN A 693 1.11 19.44 15.87
C GLN A 693 0.60 19.02 14.49
N TRP A 694 -0.64 18.50 14.42
CA TRP A 694 -1.26 18.10 13.17
C TRP A 694 -1.60 19.29 12.27
N ASP A 695 -2.12 20.38 12.83
CA ASP A 695 -2.34 21.65 12.12
C ASP A 695 -1.00 22.23 11.62
N ALA A 696 0.05 22.21 12.45
CA ALA A 696 1.38 22.67 12.06
C ALA A 696 1.96 21.83 10.91
N LEU A 697 1.74 20.51 10.90
CA LEU A 697 2.17 19.64 9.79
C LEU A 697 1.45 20.01 8.48
N ILE A 698 0.12 20.16 8.54
CA ILE A 698 -0.73 20.52 7.39
C ILE A 698 -0.37 21.91 6.83
N LEU A 699 0.14 22.81 7.66
CA LEU A 699 0.55 24.17 7.29
C LEU A 699 2.03 24.29 6.89
N GLY A 700 2.83 23.22 6.98
CA GLY A 700 4.28 23.28 6.79
C GLY A 700 5.03 24.06 7.88
N GLU A 701 4.44 24.28 9.05
CA GLU A 701 5.07 24.90 10.22
C GLU A 701 5.95 23.90 11.02
N THR A 702 5.82 22.60 10.76
CA THR A 702 6.69 21.53 11.26
C THR A 702 6.69 20.36 10.26
N THR A 703 7.74 19.53 10.27
CA THR A 703 7.85 18.35 9.40
C THR A 703 7.39 17.07 10.13
N GLY A 704 7.29 15.94 9.43
CA GLY A 704 6.77 14.69 10.01
C GLY A 704 7.60 14.13 11.17
N ARG A 705 8.94 14.29 11.13
CA ARG A 705 9.90 13.67 12.07
C ARG A 705 9.77 14.21 13.48
N ASP A 706 9.27 15.44 13.65
CA ASP A 706 9.08 16.12 14.94
C ASP A 706 7.65 15.99 15.50
N ILE A 707 6.73 15.34 14.79
CA ILE A 707 5.43 14.95 15.35
C ILE A 707 5.66 13.93 16.47
N ASN A 708 5.00 14.13 17.61
CA ASN A 708 5.22 13.33 18.83
C ASN A 708 4.54 11.94 18.79
N VAL A 709 4.82 11.16 17.74
CA VAL A 709 4.44 9.74 17.62
C VAL A 709 5.49 8.82 18.25
N ALA A 710 5.09 7.59 18.57
CA ALA A 710 5.92 6.58 19.21
C ALA A 710 6.98 5.92 18.30
N SER A 711 7.26 6.50 17.13
CA SER A 711 8.24 6.06 16.14
C SER A 711 9.14 7.23 15.70
N ILE A 712 10.28 6.91 15.08
CA ILE A 712 11.20 7.90 14.50
C ILE A 712 11.55 7.48 13.08
N ALA A 713 11.31 8.37 12.10
CA ALA A 713 11.85 8.25 10.76
C ALA A 713 12.60 9.54 10.39
N VAL A 714 13.75 9.40 9.73
CA VAL A 714 14.60 10.50 9.26
C VAL A 714 15.08 10.12 7.86
N ASN A 715 14.70 10.90 6.85
CA ASN A 715 14.91 10.56 5.44
C ASN A 715 16.26 11.07 4.87
N ASP A 716 16.87 12.05 5.52
CA ASP A 716 17.90 12.93 4.93
C ASP A 716 19.03 13.24 5.93
N LEU A 717 19.44 12.26 6.75
CA LEU A 717 20.32 12.54 7.88
C LEU A 717 21.70 13.04 7.42
N LEU A 718 21.86 14.37 7.46
CA LEU A 718 23.03 15.12 7.05
C LEU A 718 24.07 15.15 8.18
N GLY A 719 24.80 14.05 8.33
CA GLY A 719 25.82 13.86 9.39
C GLY A 719 25.25 13.64 10.80
N SER A 720 24.33 14.48 11.26
CA SER A 720 23.55 14.27 12.49
C SER A 720 22.19 14.97 12.46
N ALA A 721 21.14 14.29 12.92
CA ALA A 721 19.81 14.86 13.11
C ALA A 721 19.35 14.71 14.57
N THR A 722 18.60 15.69 15.07
CA THR A 722 17.95 15.64 16.38
C THR A 722 16.45 15.77 16.18
N VAL A 723 15.68 14.81 16.71
CA VAL A 723 14.21 14.89 16.78
C VAL A 723 13.79 15.14 18.22
N THR A 724 12.71 15.91 18.41
CA THR A 724 12.14 16.13 19.75
C THR A 724 11.00 15.15 20.02
N ARG A 725 10.95 14.57 21.22
CA ARG A 725 9.78 13.82 21.71
C ARG A 725 9.40 14.28 23.11
N THR A 726 8.11 14.27 23.42
CA THR A 726 7.58 14.52 24.76
C THR A 726 6.90 13.25 25.26
N VAL A 727 7.47 12.63 26.29
CA VAL A 727 6.87 11.45 26.93
C VAL A 727 6.09 11.85 28.17
N THR A 728 4.90 11.27 28.35
CA THR A 728 4.08 11.33 29.56
C THR A 728 4.21 10.00 30.31
N ALA A 729 4.48 10.03 31.62
CA ALA A 729 4.60 8.81 32.43
C ALA A 729 3.23 8.29 32.88
N THR A 730 2.93 7.01 32.59
CA THR A 730 1.67 6.37 33.02
C THR A 730 1.72 5.87 34.46
N GLU A 731 2.93 5.75 35.03
CA GLU A 731 3.21 5.33 36.40
C GLU A 731 4.43 6.06 36.96
N THR A 732 4.61 6.15 38.29
CA THR A 732 5.79 6.78 38.89
C THR A 732 7.02 5.89 38.71
N GLY A 733 8.09 6.41 38.10
CA GLY A 733 9.21 5.59 37.67
C GLY A 733 10.54 6.31 37.49
N THR A 734 11.52 5.56 36.97
CA THR A 734 12.78 6.11 36.45
C THR A 734 13.29 5.21 35.35
N TRP A 735 13.56 5.80 34.18
CA TRP A 735 13.92 5.11 32.95
C TRP A 735 15.26 5.64 32.42
N ALA A 736 16.07 4.76 31.83
CA ALA A 736 17.29 5.13 31.12
C ALA A 736 17.11 4.89 29.61
N ALA A 737 17.56 5.85 28.80
CA ALA A 737 17.53 5.75 27.34
C ALA A 737 18.65 4.88 26.79
N SER A 738 18.38 4.18 25.70
CA SER A 738 19.37 3.51 24.85
C SER A 738 18.84 3.37 23.42
N GLY A 739 19.63 3.73 22.41
CA GLY A 739 19.30 3.46 21.00
C GLY A 739 20.24 2.44 20.35
N SER A 740 19.77 1.80 19.29
CA SER A 740 20.50 0.80 18.52
C SER A 740 20.05 0.85 17.05
N VAL A 741 20.80 1.58 16.22
CA VAL A 741 20.59 1.66 14.76
C VAL A 741 21.92 1.35 14.06
N PRO A 742 21.98 0.43 13.08
CA PRO A 742 23.22 0.09 12.38
C PRO A 742 23.86 1.30 11.68
N GLY A 743 25.12 1.61 12.00
CA GLY A 743 25.88 2.70 11.38
C GLY A 743 25.64 4.10 11.96
N TYR A 744 24.94 4.21 13.11
CA TYR A 744 24.70 5.48 13.82
C TYR A 744 24.95 5.36 15.34
N GLU A 745 25.43 6.43 15.95
CA GLU A 745 25.37 6.66 17.39
C GLU A 745 24.05 7.36 17.75
N VAL A 746 23.26 6.79 18.66
CA VAL A 746 21.97 7.34 19.09
C VAL A 746 22.05 7.73 20.56
N THR A 747 21.76 9.00 20.85
CA THR A 747 21.84 9.60 22.19
C THR A 747 20.55 10.34 22.53
N ALA A 748 20.36 10.67 23.82
CA ALA A 748 19.21 11.42 24.28
C ALA A 748 19.59 12.39 25.41
N GLU A 749 19.04 13.60 25.40
CA GLU A 749 19.12 14.55 26.52
C GLU A 749 17.70 14.96 26.99
N PRO A 750 17.32 14.68 28.24
CA PRO A 750 18.04 13.90 29.27
C PRO A 750 18.03 12.38 29.00
N SER A 751 19.20 11.74 29.12
CA SER A 751 19.37 10.28 28.98
C SER A 751 18.80 9.44 30.14
N THR A 752 18.21 10.09 31.14
CA THR A 752 17.51 9.44 32.25
C THR A 752 16.34 10.31 32.70
N LEU A 753 15.15 9.73 32.73
CA LEU A 753 13.92 10.37 33.19
C LEU A 753 13.55 9.84 34.57
N SER A 754 13.17 10.73 35.48
CA SER A 754 12.54 10.38 36.76
C SER A 754 11.27 11.21 36.88
N LEU A 755 10.12 10.57 36.69
CA LEU A 755 8.82 11.21 36.53
C LEU A 755 7.80 10.57 37.49
N GLU A 756 6.90 11.37 38.03
CA GLU A 756 5.68 10.91 38.69
C GLU A 756 4.58 10.58 37.65
N ALA A 757 3.61 9.74 38.00
CA ALA A 757 2.48 9.42 37.11
C ALA A 757 1.71 10.69 36.70
N GLY A 758 1.53 10.89 35.39
CA GLY A 758 0.93 12.09 34.79
C GLY A 758 1.89 13.28 34.61
N GLU A 759 3.19 13.10 34.85
CA GLU A 759 4.22 14.09 34.53
C GLU A 759 4.78 13.84 33.12
N SER A 760 4.93 14.92 32.34
CA SER A 760 5.45 14.89 30.97
C SER A 760 6.78 15.64 30.85
N GLN A 761 7.72 15.13 30.06
CA GLN A 761 9.05 15.72 29.88
C GLN A 761 9.49 15.64 28.41
N PRO A 762 9.92 16.75 27.79
CA PRO A 762 10.57 16.72 26.48
C PRO A 762 11.98 16.11 26.56
N VAL A 763 12.37 15.41 25.51
CA VAL A 763 13.67 14.77 25.31
C VAL A 763 14.11 15.04 23.87
N GLU A 764 15.33 15.54 23.72
CA GLU A 764 16.02 15.64 22.44
C GLU A 764 16.70 14.30 22.15
N ILE A 765 16.40 13.66 21.02
CA ILE A 765 16.99 12.38 20.60
C ILE A 765 17.86 12.65 19.37
N THR A 766 19.18 12.56 19.54
CA THR A 766 20.17 12.87 18.49
C THR A 766 20.74 11.58 17.92
N LEU A 767 20.62 11.44 16.60
CA LEU A 767 21.17 10.37 15.78
C LEU A 767 22.36 10.95 15.01
N THR A 768 23.54 10.36 15.14
CA THR A 768 24.78 10.81 14.49
C THR A 768 25.33 9.68 13.64
N ARG A 769 25.59 9.92 12.36
CA ARG A 769 26.13 8.93 11.42
C ARG A 769 27.57 8.58 11.79
N THR A 770 27.88 7.29 11.91
CA THR A 770 29.24 6.80 12.19
C THR A 770 29.90 6.18 10.97
N ASP A 771 29.20 5.26 10.32
CA ASP A 771 29.71 4.45 9.20
C ASP A 771 28.58 3.84 8.34
N ALA A 772 27.34 4.33 8.47
CA ALA A 772 26.28 4.05 7.49
C ALA A 772 26.61 4.64 6.11
N ALA A 773 26.22 3.94 5.05
CA ALA A 773 26.24 4.45 3.69
C ALA A 773 25.31 5.67 3.54
N ALA A 774 25.51 6.45 2.48
CA ALA A 774 24.49 7.37 2.00
C ALA A 774 23.42 6.58 1.23
N ASP A 775 22.21 7.11 1.16
CA ASP A 775 21.03 6.58 0.47
C ASP A 775 20.48 5.21 0.96
N GLU A 776 21.22 4.47 1.79
CA GLU A 776 20.74 3.25 2.42
C GLU A 776 19.89 3.52 3.68
N TRP A 777 18.70 2.93 3.76
CA TRP A 777 17.87 2.91 4.97
C TRP A 777 18.43 1.93 6.02
N ALA A 778 18.79 2.45 7.19
CA ALA A 778 19.08 1.67 8.38
C ALA A 778 17.86 1.59 9.29
N HIS A 779 17.57 0.37 9.76
CA HIS A 779 16.45 0.11 10.67
C HIS A 779 16.97 -0.31 12.04
N GLY A 780 16.31 0.15 13.10
CA GLY A 780 16.70 -0.13 14.48
C GLY A 780 15.64 0.34 15.48
N SER A 781 16.07 0.67 16.70
CA SER A 781 15.15 1.10 17.76
C SER A 781 15.76 2.09 18.75
N PHE A 782 14.88 2.78 19.49
CA PHE A 782 15.19 3.61 20.65
C PHE A 782 14.31 3.17 21.81
N THR A 783 14.90 2.89 22.98
CA THR A 783 14.23 2.22 24.08
C THR A 783 14.48 2.92 25.42
N TRP A 784 13.40 3.12 26.19
CA TRP A 784 13.46 3.45 27.61
C TRP A 784 13.38 2.19 28.47
N THR A 785 14.37 1.97 29.32
CA THR A 785 14.43 0.80 30.20
C THR A 785 14.28 1.16 31.67
N ARG A 786 13.42 0.41 32.39
CA ARG A 786 13.22 0.53 33.84
C ARG A 786 13.47 -0.83 34.52
N PRO A 787 14.23 -0.90 35.64
CA PRO A 787 14.49 -2.17 36.32
C PRO A 787 13.22 -2.85 36.85
N GLY A 788 12.82 -3.96 36.22
CA GLY A 788 11.70 -4.80 36.65
C GLY A 788 10.33 -4.43 36.06
N ALA A 789 10.29 -3.57 35.04
CA ALA A 789 9.11 -3.29 34.22
C ALA A 789 9.37 -3.70 32.76
N ALA A 790 8.37 -3.53 31.88
CA ALA A 790 8.55 -3.62 30.44
C ALA A 790 9.52 -2.53 29.91
N ALA A 791 9.97 -2.71 28.67
CA ALA A 791 10.80 -1.73 27.96
C ALA A 791 9.94 -0.95 26.97
N VAL A 792 10.00 0.38 27.02
CA VAL A 792 9.22 1.26 26.12
C VAL A 792 10.02 1.46 24.85
N THR A 793 9.64 0.81 23.74
CA THR A 793 10.47 0.76 22.53
C THR A 793 9.80 1.48 21.36
N SER A 794 10.52 2.43 20.78
CA SER A 794 10.16 3.09 19.53
C SER A 794 10.97 2.51 18.38
N PRO A 795 10.34 2.06 17.27
CA PRO A 795 11.06 1.73 16.05
C PRO A 795 11.71 2.99 15.45
N VAL A 796 12.89 2.82 14.86
CA VAL A 796 13.70 3.89 14.27
C VAL A 796 14.11 3.50 12.85
N THR A 797 13.94 4.43 11.91
CA THR A 797 14.41 4.29 10.52
C THR A 797 15.18 5.54 10.11
N VAL A 798 16.33 5.35 9.47
CA VAL A 798 17.23 6.44 9.11
C VAL A 798 17.88 6.18 7.76
N ARG A 799 17.62 7.05 6.78
CA ARG A 799 18.46 7.20 5.60
C ARG A 799 19.38 8.40 5.82
N ALA A 800 20.65 8.25 5.46
CA ALA A 800 21.62 9.35 5.49
C ALA A 800 21.88 9.87 4.08
N VAL A 801 22.24 11.14 3.99
CA VAL A 801 22.77 11.75 2.76
C VAL A 801 24.16 12.33 3.03
N ASP A 802 24.98 12.42 1.99
CA ASP A 802 26.28 13.10 2.05
C ASP A 802 26.16 14.62 1.83
N VAL A 803 25.07 15.06 1.18
CA VAL A 803 24.77 16.44 0.81
C VAL A 803 23.26 16.64 0.67
N LEU A 804 22.79 17.89 0.78
CA LEU A 804 21.46 18.35 0.38
C LEU A 804 21.61 19.42 -0.70
N ALA A 805 20.67 19.46 -1.64
CA ALA A 805 20.66 20.33 -2.81
C ALA A 805 19.22 20.80 -3.12
N GLU A 806 19.07 21.80 -3.98
CA GLU A 806 17.77 22.14 -4.58
C GLU A 806 17.37 21.09 -5.64
N ASP A 807 16.12 20.62 -5.66
CA ASP A 807 15.68 19.55 -6.57
C ASP A 807 15.70 19.96 -8.05
N ALA A 808 15.58 21.26 -8.33
CA ALA A 808 15.48 21.80 -9.69
C ALA A 808 16.12 23.18 -9.84
N ILE A 809 16.90 23.34 -10.90
CA ILE A 809 17.48 24.61 -11.36
C ILE A 809 16.92 24.95 -12.74
N ALA A 810 16.42 26.17 -12.89
CA ALA A 810 15.91 26.70 -14.15
C ALA A 810 16.85 27.78 -14.72
N GLY A 811 17.08 27.75 -16.03
CA GLY A 811 17.95 28.69 -16.76
C GLY A 811 17.35 29.18 -18.08
N GLU A 812 17.86 30.30 -18.58
CA GLU A 812 17.50 30.84 -19.89
C GLU A 812 18.73 31.11 -20.76
N GLY A 813 18.56 30.94 -22.07
CA GLY A 813 19.52 31.37 -23.09
C GLY A 813 20.64 30.36 -23.40
N ALA A 814 21.26 30.54 -24.57
CA ALA A 814 22.21 29.60 -25.17
C ALA A 814 23.50 29.35 -24.36
N SER A 815 23.80 30.21 -23.37
CA SER A 815 24.87 30.03 -22.38
C SER A 815 24.56 30.90 -21.16
N GLY A 816 24.83 30.41 -19.96
CA GLY A 816 24.45 31.07 -18.71
C GLY A 816 24.96 30.34 -17.48
N ALA A 817 24.53 30.81 -16.31
CA ALA A 817 24.84 30.19 -15.02
C ALA A 817 23.72 30.46 -14.02
N ALA A 818 23.49 29.51 -13.12
CA ALA A 818 22.65 29.64 -11.94
C ALA A 818 23.49 29.30 -10.70
N GLU A 819 23.28 30.02 -9.60
CA GLU A 819 23.93 29.75 -8.32
C GLU A 819 22.94 28.97 -7.44
N THR A 820 23.38 27.85 -6.86
CA THR A 820 22.64 27.05 -5.88
C THR A 820 23.46 26.93 -4.58
N GLU A 821 22.85 26.47 -3.49
CA GLU A 821 23.51 26.25 -2.21
C GLU A 821 23.44 24.77 -1.82
N LEU A 822 24.59 24.15 -1.54
CA LEU A 822 24.66 22.75 -1.08
C LEU A 822 25.04 22.69 0.40
N GLU A 823 24.24 22.03 1.24
CA GLU A 823 24.60 21.75 2.63
C GLU A 823 25.20 20.34 2.74
N SER A 824 26.40 20.18 3.33
CA SER A 824 27.07 18.87 3.36
C SER A 824 27.06 18.21 4.74
N GLY A 825 26.88 16.88 4.76
CA GLY A 825 27.00 16.01 5.93
C GLY A 825 28.38 15.38 6.08
N ILE A 826 29.32 15.69 5.19
CA ILE A 826 30.67 15.12 5.16
C ILE A 826 31.74 16.22 5.05
N THR A 827 32.98 15.90 5.45
CA THR A 827 34.13 16.80 5.24
C THR A 827 35.09 16.15 4.26
N GLY A 828 35.23 16.71 3.07
CA GLY A 828 35.99 16.11 1.98
C GLY A 828 35.96 16.92 0.70
N ALA A 829 35.92 16.20 -0.43
CA ALA A 829 35.51 16.75 -1.72
C ALA A 829 34.46 15.81 -2.30
N LEU A 830 33.40 16.37 -2.87
CA LEU A 830 32.46 15.64 -3.71
C LEU A 830 33.09 15.46 -5.11
N GLU A 831 32.70 14.39 -5.79
CA GLU A 831 32.99 14.15 -7.20
C GLU A 831 31.63 13.97 -7.92
N PRO A 832 30.85 15.06 -8.16
CA PRO A 832 29.50 14.98 -8.73
C PRO A 832 29.47 14.38 -10.14
N GLU A 833 28.43 13.60 -10.44
CA GLU A 833 28.17 13.10 -11.78
C GLU A 833 27.30 14.11 -12.55
N ILE A 834 27.80 14.58 -13.69
CA ILE A 834 27.13 15.59 -14.52
C ILE A 834 26.44 14.86 -15.68
N GLU A 835 25.10 14.83 -15.64
CA GLU A 835 24.30 14.43 -16.78
C GLU A 835 24.06 15.66 -17.66
N GLY A 836 24.84 15.75 -18.74
CA GLY A 836 24.84 16.90 -19.63
C GLY A 836 23.46 17.19 -20.23
N LEU A 837 23.23 18.44 -20.62
CA LEU A 837 21.93 18.87 -21.12
C LEU A 837 21.61 18.19 -22.47
N GLY A 838 20.48 17.50 -22.55
CA GLY A 838 19.88 16.98 -23.77
C GLY A 838 18.73 17.87 -24.27
N LEU A 839 18.61 18.05 -25.59
CA LEU A 839 17.52 18.78 -26.22
C LEU A 839 16.24 17.94 -26.20
N ALA A 840 15.14 18.49 -25.69
CA ALA A 840 13.85 17.81 -25.65
C ALA A 840 13.29 17.54 -27.05
N LYS A 841 12.92 16.29 -27.31
CA LYS A 841 11.98 15.91 -28.37
C LYS A 841 10.58 16.34 -27.90
N VAL A 842 9.90 17.18 -28.68
CA VAL A 842 8.58 17.72 -28.33
C VAL A 842 7.50 17.13 -29.22
N GLU A 843 6.44 16.58 -28.63
CA GLU A 843 5.23 16.11 -29.32
C GLU A 843 4.00 16.87 -28.83
N GLU A 844 3.41 17.71 -29.69
CA GLU A 844 2.14 18.40 -29.41
C GLU A 844 0.94 17.54 -29.83
N PHE A 845 -0.09 17.45 -28.98
CA PHE A 845 -1.34 16.73 -29.26
C PHE A 845 -2.55 17.42 -28.61
N SER A 846 -3.76 16.91 -28.88
CA SER A 846 -4.98 17.29 -28.16
C SER A 846 -5.90 16.08 -28.04
N LYS A 847 -6.45 15.85 -26.85
CA LYS A 847 -7.29 14.68 -26.50
C LYS A 847 -8.60 15.15 -25.85
N VAL A 848 -9.53 14.23 -25.59
CA VAL A 848 -10.78 14.46 -24.82
C VAL A 848 -10.89 13.47 -23.66
N PRO A 849 -11.49 13.84 -22.51
CA PRO A 849 -11.61 12.94 -21.36
C PRO A 849 -12.17 11.57 -21.68
N GLY A 850 -11.52 10.52 -21.18
CA GLY A 850 -11.97 9.14 -21.38
C GLY A 850 -10.93 8.09 -20.97
N ALA A 851 -11.37 6.83 -20.85
CA ALA A 851 -10.62 5.75 -20.21
C ALA A 851 -9.18 5.56 -20.73
N LEU A 852 -8.28 5.25 -19.80
CA LEU A 852 -6.93 4.77 -20.08
C LEU A 852 -6.98 3.53 -20.98
N LEU A 853 -6.24 3.58 -22.09
CA LEU A 853 -5.99 2.46 -22.97
C LEU A 853 -4.56 2.59 -23.50
N GLY A 854 -3.75 1.54 -23.38
CA GLY A 854 -2.35 1.50 -23.86
C GLY A 854 -2.21 1.44 -25.40
N GLN A 855 -2.93 2.31 -26.11
CA GLN A 855 -2.89 2.49 -27.57
C GLN A 855 -3.40 3.90 -27.91
N ASP A 856 -2.81 4.54 -28.91
CA ASP A 856 -3.12 5.93 -29.28
C ASP A 856 -4.58 6.07 -29.77
N ASN A 857 -5.33 7.02 -29.18
CA ASN A 857 -6.76 7.21 -29.47
C ASN A 857 -7.25 8.65 -29.15
N ALA A 858 -8.56 8.81 -28.93
CA ALA A 858 -9.19 10.11 -28.65
C ALA A 858 -8.87 10.68 -27.27
N SER A 859 -8.57 9.82 -26.29
CA SER A 859 -8.29 10.17 -24.88
C SER A 859 -6.85 9.91 -24.45
N ASN A 860 -6.13 9.08 -25.21
CA ASN A 860 -4.76 8.65 -24.90
C ASN A 860 -3.82 9.07 -26.04
N HIS A 861 -2.67 9.67 -25.73
CA HIS A 861 -1.49 9.75 -26.61
C HIS A 861 -0.55 8.58 -26.34
N VAL A 862 0.29 8.19 -27.30
CA VAL A 862 1.38 7.23 -27.07
C VAL A 862 2.67 7.72 -27.72
N THR A 863 3.72 7.88 -26.91
CA THR A 863 5.07 8.29 -27.33
C THR A 863 6.02 7.11 -27.21
N GLU A 864 6.45 6.58 -28.36
CA GLU A 864 7.50 5.55 -28.46
C GLU A 864 8.88 6.16 -28.17
N THR A 865 9.61 5.58 -27.21
CA THR A 865 10.94 6.05 -26.76
C THR A 865 11.94 4.91 -26.75
N VAL A 866 13.05 5.04 -27.48
CA VAL A 866 14.10 4.01 -27.55
C VAL A 866 15.28 4.44 -26.68
N VAL A 867 15.55 3.67 -25.63
CA VAL A 867 16.66 3.87 -24.70
C VAL A 867 17.87 3.02 -25.14
N PRO A 868 19.03 3.64 -25.44
CA PRO A 868 20.23 2.93 -25.90
C PRO A 868 21.01 2.22 -24.76
N GLU A 869 21.90 1.28 -25.13
CA GLU A 869 22.81 0.62 -24.18
C GLU A 869 23.83 1.62 -23.63
N GLY A 870 23.66 2.01 -22.36
CA GLY A 870 24.49 3.01 -21.69
C GLY A 870 23.89 4.41 -21.56
N ALA A 871 22.58 4.56 -21.72
CA ALA A 871 21.88 5.76 -21.26
C ALA A 871 21.97 5.89 -19.73
N THR A 872 22.18 7.11 -19.22
CA THR A 872 22.23 7.41 -17.77
C THR A 872 20.85 7.74 -17.22
N SER A 873 20.01 8.43 -18.00
CA SER A 873 18.61 8.65 -17.65
C SER A 873 17.71 8.91 -18.86
N VAL A 874 16.41 8.80 -18.63
CA VAL A 874 15.33 9.20 -19.54
C VAL A 874 14.26 9.97 -18.76
N THR A 875 13.72 11.02 -19.37
CA THR A 875 12.68 11.89 -18.82
C THR A 875 11.51 12.00 -19.79
N TRP A 876 10.29 11.89 -19.28
CA TRP A 876 9.04 12.19 -19.97
C TRP A 876 8.26 13.24 -19.19
N SER A 877 7.97 14.38 -19.82
CA SER A 877 7.30 15.53 -19.20
C SER A 877 6.01 15.85 -19.96
N LEU A 878 4.88 15.48 -19.39
CA LEU A 878 3.55 15.73 -19.90
C LEU A 878 3.07 17.10 -19.40
N ASN A 879 2.98 18.07 -20.30
CA ASN A 879 2.58 19.44 -19.99
C ASN A 879 1.16 19.73 -20.50
N ALA A 880 0.23 20.14 -19.63
CA ALA A 880 -1.10 20.61 -20.04
C ALA A 880 -1.09 22.01 -20.68
N GLY A 881 -2.00 22.21 -21.63
CA GLY A 881 -2.41 23.54 -22.09
C GLY A 881 -3.58 24.18 -21.33
N ASP A 882 -4.12 23.52 -20.29
CA ASP A 882 -5.06 24.07 -19.30
C ASP A 882 -4.78 23.45 -17.93
N GLU A 883 -4.35 24.27 -16.96
CA GLU A 883 -4.03 23.86 -15.58
C GLU A 883 -5.24 23.31 -14.79
N GLN A 884 -6.46 23.40 -15.33
CA GLN A 884 -7.67 22.79 -14.77
C GLN A 884 -8.06 21.47 -15.46
N SER A 885 -7.22 20.97 -16.37
CA SER A 885 -7.29 19.59 -16.86
C SER A 885 -6.44 18.67 -15.99
N ASP A 886 -6.58 17.37 -16.22
CA ASP A 886 -6.22 16.30 -15.30
C ASP A 886 -5.65 15.17 -16.18
N TRP A 887 -4.32 15.07 -16.22
CA TRP A 887 -3.58 14.27 -17.21
C TRP A 887 -2.69 13.24 -16.52
N ASP A 888 -2.98 11.95 -16.70
CA ASP A 888 -2.13 10.88 -16.20
C ASP A 888 -1.00 10.53 -17.19
N LEU A 889 0.16 10.16 -16.67
CA LEU A 889 1.29 9.60 -17.40
C LEU A 889 1.57 8.16 -16.96
N PHE A 890 1.50 7.21 -17.90
CA PHE A 890 1.90 5.82 -17.68
C PHE A 890 3.07 5.48 -18.58
N VAL A 891 4.10 4.80 -18.08
CA VAL A 891 5.24 4.36 -18.90
C VAL A 891 5.39 2.85 -18.80
N ILE A 892 5.28 2.19 -19.96
CA ILE A 892 5.46 0.75 -20.10
C ILE A 892 6.95 0.48 -20.41
N THR A 893 7.59 -0.40 -19.63
CA THR A 893 9.00 -0.76 -19.78
C THR A 893 9.22 -1.85 -20.85
N PRO A 894 10.46 -2.07 -21.33
CA PRO A 894 10.78 -3.15 -22.27
C PRO A 894 10.43 -4.56 -21.74
N GLU A 895 10.42 -4.72 -20.40
CA GLU A 895 10.03 -5.94 -19.68
C GLU A 895 8.51 -6.11 -19.56
N GLY A 896 7.72 -5.07 -19.83
CA GLY A 896 6.26 -5.06 -19.67
C GLY A 896 5.75 -4.66 -18.28
N GLU A 897 6.61 -4.07 -17.46
CA GLU A 897 6.20 -3.38 -16.22
C GLU A 897 5.55 -2.03 -16.57
N VAL A 898 4.66 -1.53 -15.70
CA VAL A 898 3.97 -0.24 -15.89
C VAL A 898 4.26 0.66 -14.69
N ILE A 899 4.92 1.78 -14.97
CA ILE A 899 5.18 2.86 -14.02
C ILE A 899 4.10 3.94 -14.26
N GLN A 900 3.63 4.61 -13.20
CA GLN A 900 2.51 5.55 -13.27
C GLN A 900 2.82 6.81 -12.45
N GLU A 901 2.78 7.97 -13.11
CA GLU A 901 2.67 9.29 -12.48
C GLU A 901 1.29 9.85 -12.82
N ALA A 902 0.43 9.91 -11.80
CA ALA A 902 -1.00 10.19 -11.94
C ALA A 902 -1.48 10.90 -10.68
N THR A 903 -1.28 12.21 -10.64
CA THR A 903 -1.67 13.09 -9.54
C THR A 903 -2.86 13.95 -9.97
N ALA A 904 -3.41 14.76 -9.07
CA ALA A 904 -4.45 15.73 -9.41
C ALA A 904 -3.88 17.00 -10.10
N SER A 905 -2.84 16.81 -10.92
CA SER A 905 -2.12 17.86 -11.66
C SER A 905 -2.56 17.87 -13.12
N GLY A 906 -2.47 19.05 -13.75
CA GLY A 906 -2.57 19.12 -15.21
C GLY A 906 -1.30 18.62 -15.92
N SER A 907 -0.18 18.53 -15.22
CA SER A 907 1.12 18.18 -15.79
C SER A 907 1.87 17.18 -14.91
N GLU A 908 2.50 16.19 -15.53
CA GLU A 908 3.21 15.07 -14.88
C GLU A 908 4.63 14.94 -15.45
N GLU A 909 5.60 14.50 -14.65
CA GLU A 909 6.96 14.23 -15.12
C GLU A 909 7.52 12.94 -14.49
N LEU A 910 7.89 11.97 -15.32
CA LEU A 910 8.61 10.76 -14.88
C LEU A 910 10.07 10.84 -15.32
N VAL A 911 10.99 10.52 -14.40
CA VAL A 911 12.43 10.39 -14.68
C VAL A 911 12.92 9.03 -14.21
N LEU A 912 13.58 8.28 -15.09
CA LEU A 912 14.24 7.01 -14.75
C LEU A 912 15.76 7.17 -14.92
N THR A 913 16.52 6.89 -13.86
CA THR A 913 17.98 6.74 -13.88
C THR A 913 18.37 5.27 -14.09
N ASP A 914 19.56 5.04 -14.67
CA ASP A 914 20.04 3.71 -15.13
C ASP A 914 18.97 2.87 -15.90
N PRO A 915 18.23 3.46 -16.87
CA PRO A 915 17.12 2.78 -17.54
C PRO A 915 17.56 1.56 -18.36
N VAL A 916 16.73 0.50 -18.33
CA VAL A 916 17.01 -0.75 -19.06
C VAL A 916 17.00 -0.50 -20.57
N PRO A 917 18.04 -0.87 -21.33
CA PRO A 917 18.10 -0.59 -22.77
C PRO A 917 17.01 -1.32 -23.56
N GLY A 918 16.11 -0.56 -24.21
CA GLY A 918 14.97 -1.12 -24.93
C GLY A 918 14.01 -0.08 -25.48
N GLU A 919 12.78 -0.50 -25.76
CA GLU A 919 11.68 0.34 -26.26
C GLU A 919 10.66 0.53 -25.14
N TYR A 920 10.39 1.78 -24.78
CA TYR A 920 9.43 2.21 -23.78
C TYR A 920 8.24 2.89 -24.47
N HIS A 921 7.02 2.65 -23.97
CA HIS A 921 5.80 3.31 -24.45
C HIS A 921 5.22 4.19 -23.35
N ALA A 922 5.37 5.51 -23.50
CA ALA A 922 4.73 6.48 -22.62
C ALA A 922 3.32 6.79 -23.12
N VAL A 923 2.31 6.62 -22.25
CA VAL A 923 0.88 6.81 -22.53
C VAL A 923 0.39 8.01 -21.73
N SER A 924 -0.04 9.06 -22.41
CA SER A 924 -0.63 10.26 -21.77
C SER A 924 -2.15 10.19 -21.85
N ASN A 925 -2.84 9.95 -20.73
CA ASN A 925 -4.30 9.91 -20.68
C ASN A 925 -4.85 11.26 -20.22
N LEU A 926 -5.82 11.82 -20.93
CA LEU A 926 -6.64 12.90 -20.40
C LEU A 926 -7.77 12.27 -19.57
N TYR A 927 -7.62 12.26 -18.25
CA TYR A 927 -8.59 11.69 -17.33
C TYR A 927 -9.82 12.59 -17.22
N SER A 928 -9.63 13.88 -16.94
CA SER A 928 -10.73 14.85 -16.82
C SER A 928 -10.40 16.25 -17.36
N SER A 929 -11.43 17.03 -17.69
CA SER A 929 -11.27 18.42 -18.14
C SER A 929 -12.52 19.27 -17.89
N PRO A 930 -12.41 20.62 -17.85
CA PRO A 930 -13.53 21.51 -17.55
C PRO A 930 -14.68 21.36 -18.56
N GLY A 931 -15.74 20.65 -18.15
CA GLY A 931 -16.92 20.39 -18.97
C GLY A 931 -16.74 19.35 -20.08
N GLY A 932 -15.70 18.52 -20.03
CA GLY A 932 -15.43 17.49 -21.04
C GLY A 932 -14.88 18.06 -22.36
N ALA A 933 -14.20 19.20 -22.31
CA ALA A 933 -13.58 19.83 -23.46
C ALA A 933 -12.37 19.04 -23.98
N SER A 934 -12.02 19.24 -25.25
CA SER A 934 -10.72 18.78 -25.76
C SER A 934 -9.64 19.74 -25.28
N VAL A 935 -8.56 19.20 -24.73
CA VAL A 935 -7.44 19.96 -24.16
C VAL A 935 -6.17 19.62 -24.93
N PRO A 936 -5.34 20.60 -25.31
CA PRO A 936 -4.02 20.35 -25.85
C PRO A 936 -3.05 19.93 -24.74
N GLY A 937 -2.16 19.00 -25.06
CA GLY A 937 -1.08 18.52 -24.20
C GLY A 937 0.22 18.40 -24.99
N THR A 938 1.35 18.47 -24.30
CA THR A 938 2.68 18.39 -24.92
C THR A 938 3.55 17.41 -24.16
N MET A 939 4.06 16.38 -24.83
CA MET A 939 5.08 15.48 -24.29
C MET A 939 6.46 16.01 -24.66
N GLU A 940 7.27 16.36 -23.66
CA GLU A 940 8.72 16.53 -23.81
C GLU A 940 9.41 15.22 -23.46
N THR A 941 10.35 14.75 -24.28
CA THR A 941 11.14 13.54 -24.00
C THR A 941 12.62 13.80 -24.18
N VAL A 942 13.42 13.44 -23.17
CA VAL A 942 14.89 13.56 -23.17
C VAL A 942 15.50 12.21 -22.79
N VAL A 943 16.55 11.80 -23.49
CA VAL A 943 17.36 10.61 -23.18
C VAL A 943 18.81 11.07 -23.12
N LEU A 944 19.51 10.73 -22.03
CA LEU A 944 20.88 11.16 -21.76
C LEU A 944 21.85 9.98 -21.84
N GLU A 945 23.01 10.19 -22.46
CA GLU A 945 24.14 9.23 -22.54
C GLU A 945 25.32 9.71 -21.66
N GLY A 946 25.03 10.42 -20.55
CA GLY A 946 25.99 11.06 -19.66
C GLY A 946 26.46 12.46 -20.09
N ASP A 947 27.64 12.89 -19.61
CA ASP A 947 28.18 14.23 -19.84
C ASP A 947 28.37 14.56 -21.33
N SER A 948 27.63 15.57 -21.80
CA SER A 948 27.71 16.13 -23.16
C SER A 948 28.67 17.33 -23.29
N GLY A 949 29.32 17.74 -22.20
CA GLY A 949 30.29 18.84 -22.15
C GLY A 949 29.70 20.25 -22.29
N ASN A 950 28.37 20.36 -22.18
CA ASN A 950 27.58 21.59 -22.28
C ASN A 950 27.02 22.08 -20.92
N LEU A 951 27.25 21.30 -19.86
CA LEU A 951 26.92 21.59 -18.45
C LEU A 951 28.19 21.41 -17.62
N THR A 952 28.44 22.30 -16.66
CA THR A 952 29.63 22.29 -15.80
C THR A 952 29.31 22.88 -14.44
N ILE A 953 30.08 22.51 -13.40
CA ILE A 953 29.96 23.10 -12.05
C ILE A 953 31.23 23.88 -11.66
N THR A 954 31.04 24.97 -10.93
CA THR A 954 32.12 25.77 -10.33
C THR A 954 31.82 25.98 -8.84
N PRO A 955 32.71 25.59 -7.90
CA PRO A 955 34.07 25.07 -8.11
C PRO A 955 34.16 23.54 -8.32
N ASP A 956 34.95 23.12 -9.32
CA ASP A 956 35.45 21.74 -9.48
C ASP A 956 36.95 21.65 -9.10
N PRO A 957 37.38 20.69 -8.24
CA PRO A 957 36.55 19.78 -7.46
C PRO A 957 35.89 20.50 -6.27
N LEU A 958 34.67 20.09 -5.94
CA LEU A 958 33.84 20.73 -4.93
C LEU A 958 34.25 20.27 -3.53
N ALA A 959 35.04 21.09 -2.82
CA ALA A 959 35.41 20.86 -1.43
C ALA A 959 34.27 21.25 -0.48
N VAL A 960 33.96 20.39 0.50
CA VAL A 960 32.84 20.55 1.44
C VAL A 960 33.25 20.25 2.88
N GLU A 961 32.57 20.86 3.85
CA GLU A 961 32.75 20.61 5.29
C GLU A 961 31.40 20.36 5.99
N ASN A 962 31.35 19.31 6.83
CA ASN A 962 30.13 18.84 7.49
C ASN A 962 29.45 19.96 8.33
N GLY A 963 28.15 20.17 8.11
CA GLY A 963 27.36 21.22 8.75
C GLY A 963 27.65 22.62 8.24
N GLN A 964 28.12 22.74 6.99
CA GLN A 964 28.25 24.02 6.27
C GLN A 964 27.59 23.94 4.90
N THR A 965 27.05 25.09 4.51
CA THR A 965 26.48 25.38 3.19
C THR A 965 27.56 26.00 2.30
N GLU A 966 27.82 25.42 1.15
CA GLU A 966 28.77 25.93 0.14
C GLU A 966 28.01 26.33 -1.13
N PRO A 967 28.25 27.53 -1.70
CA PRO A 967 27.61 27.96 -2.94
C PRO A 967 28.27 27.32 -4.16
N VAL A 968 27.45 26.90 -5.13
CA VAL A 968 27.90 26.26 -6.36
C VAL A 968 27.22 26.89 -7.57
N ALA A 969 28.01 27.31 -8.55
CA ALA A 969 27.49 27.75 -9.85
C ALA A 969 27.34 26.55 -10.78
N VAL A 970 26.13 26.33 -11.30
CA VAL A 970 25.82 25.42 -12.39
C VAL A 970 25.82 26.23 -13.68
N GLU A 971 26.81 26.01 -14.53
CA GLU A 971 27.12 26.80 -15.74
C GLU A 971 26.83 25.98 -17.01
N TRP A 972 26.15 26.56 -18.00
CA TRP A 972 25.83 25.91 -19.28
C TRP A 972 26.29 26.72 -20.50
N GLN A 973 26.57 26.03 -21.61
CA GLN A 973 27.06 26.68 -22.84
C GLN A 973 26.72 25.94 -24.14
N GLY A 974 26.67 26.68 -25.25
CA GLY A 974 26.59 26.13 -26.61
C GLY A 974 25.24 25.56 -27.03
N LEU A 975 24.16 25.86 -26.29
CA LEU A 975 22.82 25.30 -26.53
C LEU A 975 22.13 25.99 -27.73
N THR A 976 21.35 25.23 -28.50
CA THR A 976 20.51 25.74 -29.60
C THR A 976 19.09 26.03 -29.11
N PRO A 977 18.23 26.74 -29.88
CA PRO A 977 16.82 26.94 -29.51
C PRO A 977 16.07 25.66 -29.12
N GLY A 978 15.17 25.76 -28.14
CA GLY A 978 14.39 24.66 -27.57
C GLY A 978 14.51 24.54 -26.04
N THR A 979 13.75 23.62 -25.44
CA THR A 979 13.91 23.19 -24.04
C THR A 979 15.06 22.18 -23.96
N TRP A 980 16.00 22.40 -23.05
CA TRP A 980 17.06 21.43 -22.72
C TRP A 980 16.87 20.95 -21.29
N LYS A 981 17.03 19.64 -21.03
CA LYS A 981 17.01 19.07 -19.67
C LYS A 981 18.23 18.19 -19.42
N GLY A 982 18.69 18.17 -18.18
CA GLY A 982 19.86 17.43 -17.69
C GLY A 982 19.84 17.36 -16.17
N ALA A 983 20.93 16.95 -15.55
CA ALA A 983 21.03 16.89 -14.09
C ALA A 983 22.46 17.00 -13.57
N VAL A 984 22.59 17.27 -12.28
CA VAL A 984 23.82 17.03 -11.51
C VAL A 984 23.48 16.15 -10.32
N GLU A 985 24.08 14.97 -10.23
CA GLU A 985 24.03 14.13 -9.04
C GLU A 985 25.23 14.45 -8.15
N TRP A 986 24.97 15.13 -7.03
CA TRP A 986 25.99 15.64 -6.13
C TRP A 986 26.61 14.56 -5.25
N ALA A 987 25.79 13.57 -4.89
CA ALA A 987 26.11 12.32 -4.20
C ALA A 987 24.93 11.34 -4.42
N PRO A 988 25.13 10.02 -4.17
CA PRO A 988 24.07 9.02 -4.30
C PRO A 988 22.75 9.45 -3.65
N GLY A 989 21.67 9.44 -4.44
CA GLY A 989 20.34 9.79 -3.99
C GLY A 989 20.11 11.29 -3.73
N THR A 990 21.00 12.16 -4.23
CA THR A 990 20.87 13.64 -4.18
C THR A 990 21.18 14.27 -5.54
N ARG A 991 20.14 14.45 -6.36
CA ARG A 991 20.24 14.84 -7.77
C ARG A 991 19.39 16.07 -8.07
N THR A 992 20.03 17.13 -8.54
CA THR A 992 19.37 18.36 -9.01
C THR A 992 19.07 18.26 -10.50
N SER A 993 17.81 18.38 -10.88
CA SER A 993 17.40 18.54 -12.27
C SER A 993 17.81 19.93 -12.79
N VAL A 994 18.18 20.03 -14.07
CA VAL A 994 18.58 21.30 -14.71
C VAL A 994 17.79 21.46 -16.00
N THR A 995 16.91 22.46 -16.06
CA THR A 995 16.14 22.80 -17.27
C THR A 995 16.58 24.16 -17.80
N VAL A 996 16.96 24.24 -19.08
CA VAL A 996 17.37 25.49 -19.75
C VAL A 996 16.53 25.75 -20.99
N THR A 997 15.86 26.90 -21.02
CA THR A 997 15.03 27.31 -22.15
C THR A 997 15.79 28.28 -23.05
N VAL A 998 15.98 27.91 -24.32
CA VAL A 998 16.65 28.76 -25.32
C VAL A 998 15.62 29.27 -26.32
N GLY A 999 15.31 30.56 -26.26
CA GLY A 999 14.37 31.20 -27.19
C GLY A 999 14.86 31.20 -28.64
N GLY A 1000 13.93 31.00 -29.59
CA GLY A 1000 14.19 30.96 -31.04
C GLY A 1000 14.53 32.30 -31.71
N GLY A 1001 15.27 33.18 -31.02
CA GLY A 1001 15.78 34.43 -31.59
C GLY A 1001 17.07 34.20 -32.39
N PRO A 1002 17.36 35.01 -33.43
CA PRO A 1002 18.63 34.94 -34.15
C PRO A 1002 19.79 35.44 -33.28
N ALA A 1003 21.00 34.95 -33.59
CA ALA A 1003 22.21 35.24 -32.83
C ALA A 1003 22.51 36.74 -32.66
N ASP A 1004 23.10 37.07 -31.51
CA ASP A 1004 23.33 38.44 -31.05
C ASP A 1004 24.12 39.31 -32.04
N CYS A 1005 23.65 40.54 -32.26
CA CYS A 1005 24.32 41.53 -33.08
C CYS A 1005 24.59 42.84 -32.31
N GLU A 1006 25.78 43.42 -32.51
CA GLU A 1006 26.31 44.60 -31.79
C GLU A 1006 25.52 45.93 -31.99
N ALA A 1007 24.33 45.89 -32.58
CA ALA A 1007 23.47 47.07 -32.74
C ALA A 1007 22.68 47.38 -31.47
N GLU A 1008 22.56 48.65 -31.09
CA GLU A 1008 21.66 49.08 -30.00
C GLU A 1008 20.18 48.86 -30.38
N ASN A 1009 19.35 48.41 -29.44
CA ASN A 1009 17.91 48.20 -29.66
C ASN A 1009 17.19 49.51 -30.00
N PHE A 1010 16.19 49.42 -30.88
CA PHE A 1010 15.33 50.57 -31.21
C PHE A 1010 14.54 51.05 -29.97
N THR A 1011 14.39 52.36 -29.85
CA THR A 1011 13.83 53.05 -28.66
C THR A 1011 12.35 52.75 -28.37
N ASP A 1012 11.60 52.23 -29.34
CA ASP A 1012 10.23 51.71 -29.17
C ASP A 1012 10.17 50.16 -29.09
N ASN A 1013 11.30 49.47 -29.13
CA ASN A 1013 11.41 48.00 -29.19
C ASN A 1013 12.41 47.44 -28.15
N ALA A 1014 12.10 47.66 -26.87
CA ALA A 1014 12.71 46.97 -25.73
C ALA A 1014 12.35 45.47 -25.69
N PRO A 1015 13.04 44.61 -24.91
CA PRO A 1015 12.78 43.16 -24.83
C PRO A 1015 11.32 42.78 -24.60
N GLU A 1016 10.64 43.49 -23.70
CA GLU A 1016 9.21 43.35 -23.40
C GLU A 1016 8.24 43.86 -24.51
N SER A 1017 8.72 43.98 -25.76
CA SER A 1017 7.94 44.36 -26.93
C SER A 1017 7.32 43.14 -27.61
N ARG A 1018 6.02 43.19 -27.95
CA ARG A 1018 5.33 42.15 -28.74
C ARG A 1018 6.05 41.75 -30.04
N PHE A 1019 6.83 42.66 -30.62
CA PHE A 1019 7.57 42.45 -31.86
C PHE A 1019 9.09 42.47 -31.62
N TYR A 1020 9.56 42.12 -30.41
CA TYR A 1020 10.96 42.28 -30.04
C TYR A 1020 11.88 41.53 -30.99
N ASP A 1021 11.74 40.20 -31.03
CA ASP A 1021 12.63 39.29 -31.77
C ASP A 1021 12.49 39.47 -33.28
N SER A 1022 11.28 39.65 -33.79
CA SER A 1022 11.04 39.85 -35.22
C SER A 1022 11.59 41.19 -35.73
N VAL A 1023 11.52 42.27 -34.94
CA VAL A 1023 12.19 43.54 -35.29
C VAL A 1023 13.71 43.46 -35.08
N ARG A 1024 14.17 42.70 -34.07
CA ARG A 1024 15.59 42.47 -33.79
C ARG A 1024 16.26 41.67 -34.90
N TRP A 1025 15.60 40.63 -35.40
CA TRP A 1025 15.95 39.88 -36.61
C TRP A 1025 16.11 40.80 -37.82
N MET A 1026 15.12 41.65 -38.12
CA MET A 1026 15.22 42.62 -39.23
C MET A 1026 16.42 43.58 -39.07
N GLN A 1027 16.78 43.92 -37.83
CA GLN A 1027 17.92 44.79 -37.53
C GLN A 1027 19.26 44.07 -37.76
N CYS A 1028 19.41 42.86 -37.22
CA CYS A 1028 20.63 42.06 -37.37
C CYS A 1028 20.86 41.58 -38.81
N ALA A 1029 19.79 41.28 -39.55
CA ALA A 1029 19.82 40.95 -40.98
C ALA A 1029 19.96 42.18 -41.91
N ALA A 1030 20.14 43.40 -41.36
CA ALA A 1030 20.24 44.67 -42.08
C ALA A 1030 19.05 45.01 -43.02
N ILE A 1031 17.89 44.38 -42.81
CA ILE A 1031 16.63 44.65 -43.53
C ILE A 1031 16.07 46.01 -43.10
N THR A 1032 16.34 46.47 -41.87
CA THR A 1032 15.93 47.78 -41.34
C THR A 1032 17.04 48.51 -40.57
N GLU A 1033 17.27 49.78 -40.92
CA GLU A 1033 18.05 50.73 -40.08
C GLU A 1033 17.15 51.53 -39.12
N GLY A 1034 15.82 51.34 -39.18
CA GLY A 1034 14.84 52.13 -38.42
C GLY A 1034 14.72 53.58 -38.89
N TYR A 1035 14.47 54.48 -37.95
CA TYR A 1035 14.33 55.92 -38.15
C TYR A 1035 15.48 56.70 -37.51
N SER A 1036 15.74 57.91 -38.02
CA SER A 1036 16.81 58.80 -37.53
C SER A 1036 16.61 59.36 -36.11
N ASP A 1037 15.49 59.02 -35.45
CA ASP A 1037 15.26 59.26 -34.02
C ASP A 1037 15.57 58.03 -33.14
N GLY A 1038 16.00 56.93 -33.75
CA GLY A 1038 16.30 55.67 -33.07
C GLY A 1038 15.09 54.77 -32.85
N SER A 1039 13.94 55.03 -33.46
CA SER A 1039 12.76 54.14 -33.40
C SER A 1039 12.70 53.19 -34.61
N TYR A 1040 12.06 52.03 -34.45
CA TYR A 1040 11.58 51.20 -35.55
C TYR A 1040 10.20 51.68 -36.05
N GLY A 1041 9.37 52.24 -35.17
CA GLY A 1041 8.01 52.71 -35.49
C GLY A 1041 7.01 51.56 -35.61
N LYS A 1042 7.08 50.57 -34.71
CA LYS A 1042 6.41 49.26 -34.84
C LYS A 1042 4.89 49.34 -35.01
N ASP A 1043 4.24 50.22 -34.27
CA ASP A 1043 2.77 50.37 -34.27
C ASP A 1043 2.24 51.24 -35.42
N ARG A 1044 3.11 51.68 -36.34
CA ARG A 1044 2.72 52.51 -37.49
C ARG A 1044 2.39 51.66 -38.71
N ASP A 1045 1.27 51.96 -39.36
CA ASP A 1045 0.96 51.50 -40.72
C ASP A 1045 2.13 51.75 -41.68
N ILE A 1046 2.44 50.75 -42.50
CA ILE A 1046 3.53 50.78 -43.49
C ILE A 1046 3.01 51.25 -44.87
N ASN A 1047 3.83 51.96 -45.64
CA ASN A 1047 3.49 52.31 -47.03
C ASN A 1047 3.97 51.26 -48.04
N ARG A 1048 3.37 51.23 -49.24
CA ARG A 1048 3.61 50.21 -50.27
C ARG A 1048 5.06 50.20 -50.78
N GLY A 1049 5.72 51.37 -50.87
CA GLY A 1049 7.12 51.45 -51.27
C GLY A 1049 8.06 50.91 -50.19
N GLU A 1050 7.76 51.25 -48.94
CA GLU A 1050 8.49 50.82 -47.74
C GLU A 1050 8.33 49.32 -47.46
N SER A 1051 7.14 48.74 -47.63
CA SER A 1051 6.92 47.30 -47.46
C SER A 1051 7.64 46.48 -48.53
N VAL A 1052 7.68 46.97 -49.78
CA VAL A 1052 8.47 46.35 -50.84
C VAL A 1052 9.97 46.52 -50.60
N ALA A 1053 10.41 47.63 -50.01
CA ALA A 1053 11.81 47.83 -49.63
C ALA A 1053 12.33 46.84 -48.57
N PHE A 1054 11.44 46.30 -47.72
CA PHE A 1054 11.79 45.23 -46.80
C PHE A 1054 11.90 43.87 -47.52
N VAL A 1055 10.88 43.46 -48.30
CA VAL A 1055 10.91 42.20 -49.05
C VAL A 1055 12.08 42.17 -50.06
N TYR A 1056 12.41 43.32 -50.67
CA TYR A 1056 13.60 43.53 -51.49
C TYR A 1056 14.90 43.21 -50.74
N ARG A 1057 15.12 43.85 -49.57
CA ARG A 1057 16.35 43.64 -48.79
C ARG A 1057 16.49 42.23 -48.23
N TYR A 1058 15.38 41.53 -48.06
CA TYR A 1058 15.38 40.13 -47.69
C TYR A 1058 15.80 39.22 -48.86
N ALA A 1059 15.26 39.45 -50.06
CA ALA A 1059 15.40 38.52 -51.18
C ALA A 1059 16.59 38.79 -52.14
N ASP A 1060 16.89 40.05 -52.48
CA ASP A 1060 17.96 40.41 -53.44
C ASP A 1060 18.37 41.88 -53.26
N GLN A 1061 19.53 42.11 -52.64
CA GLN A 1061 20.09 43.46 -52.45
C GLN A 1061 21.00 43.94 -53.61
N ASP A 1062 21.34 43.08 -54.59
CA ASP A 1062 22.32 43.37 -55.64
C ASP A 1062 21.67 43.79 -56.99
N PHE A 1063 20.34 43.71 -57.10
CA PHE A 1063 19.59 44.13 -58.28
C PHE A 1063 19.82 45.60 -58.67
N THR A 1064 20.09 45.86 -59.96
CA THR A 1064 20.23 47.22 -60.52
C THR A 1064 19.16 47.50 -61.59
N PRO A 1065 18.32 48.55 -61.46
CA PRO A 1065 17.28 48.88 -62.45
C PRO A 1065 17.81 49.40 -63.81
N ASP A 1066 17.24 48.95 -64.94
CA ASP A 1066 17.51 49.46 -66.29
C ASP A 1066 16.34 50.30 -66.86
N GLY A 1067 16.16 51.50 -66.30
CA GLY A 1067 15.22 52.53 -66.79
C GLY A 1067 14.00 52.81 -65.91
N GLU A 1068 13.27 53.89 -66.24
CA GLU A 1068 12.08 54.35 -65.49
C GLU A 1068 10.95 53.30 -65.52
N THR A 1069 10.49 52.88 -64.33
CA THR A 1069 9.54 51.76 -64.15
C THR A 1069 8.08 52.20 -63.95
N PHE A 1070 7.81 53.26 -63.19
CA PHE A 1070 6.48 53.83 -63.02
C PHE A 1070 6.49 55.37 -63.06
N PRO A 1071 5.48 56.06 -63.64
CA PRO A 1071 5.48 57.53 -63.81
C PRO A 1071 5.41 58.33 -62.51
N ASP A 1072 5.05 57.69 -61.38
CA ASP A 1072 5.03 58.25 -60.03
C ASP A 1072 6.23 57.83 -59.18
N VAL A 1073 7.19 57.08 -59.75
CA VAL A 1073 8.40 56.59 -59.08
C VAL A 1073 9.62 56.96 -59.93
N PRO A 1074 10.05 58.24 -59.92
CA PRO A 1074 11.22 58.69 -60.67
C PRO A 1074 12.53 58.09 -60.12
N VAL A 1075 13.60 58.18 -60.91
CA VAL A 1075 14.93 57.58 -60.60
C VAL A 1075 15.62 58.15 -59.35
N ASP A 1076 15.12 59.23 -58.77
CA ASP A 1076 15.58 59.84 -57.52
C ASP A 1076 14.64 59.61 -56.32
N HIS A 1077 13.61 58.76 -56.48
CA HIS A 1077 12.68 58.38 -55.42
C HIS A 1077 13.29 57.37 -54.44
N THR A 1078 13.04 57.54 -53.14
CA THR A 1078 13.63 56.74 -52.04
C THR A 1078 13.44 55.22 -52.18
N PHE A 1079 12.36 54.78 -52.81
CA PHE A 1079 12.06 53.35 -53.04
C PHE A 1079 12.16 52.94 -54.52
N TYR A 1080 12.78 53.74 -55.39
CA TYR A 1080 12.87 53.48 -56.83
C TYR A 1080 13.40 52.08 -57.17
N GLU A 1081 14.50 51.68 -56.52
CA GLU A 1081 15.20 50.42 -56.78
C GLU A 1081 14.39 49.19 -56.30
N PRO A 1082 13.92 49.10 -55.04
CA PRO A 1082 12.98 48.06 -54.60
C PRO A 1082 11.69 47.95 -55.45
N ILE A 1083 11.10 49.08 -55.83
CA ILE A 1083 9.87 49.09 -56.64
C ILE A 1083 10.15 48.57 -58.05
N SER A 1084 11.33 48.86 -58.60
CA SER A 1084 11.75 48.38 -59.92
C SER A 1084 12.04 46.88 -59.89
N TRP A 1085 12.69 46.38 -58.84
CA TRP A 1085 12.86 44.94 -58.59
C TRP A 1085 11.52 44.21 -58.50
N ALA A 1086 10.57 44.73 -57.73
CA ALA A 1086 9.23 44.14 -57.59
C ALA A 1086 8.37 44.23 -58.86
N GLN A 1087 8.71 45.11 -59.81
CA GLN A 1087 8.09 45.12 -61.14
C GLN A 1087 8.70 44.04 -62.04
N VAL A 1088 10.04 43.93 -62.06
CA VAL A 1088 10.77 42.97 -62.91
C VAL A 1088 10.49 41.51 -62.53
N ASN A 1089 10.36 41.23 -61.23
CA ASN A 1089 10.04 39.89 -60.71
C ASN A 1089 8.53 39.64 -60.56
N GLU A 1090 7.67 40.46 -61.21
CA GLU A 1090 6.20 40.38 -61.22
C GLU A 1090 5.47 40.42 -59.85
N ILE A 1091 6.19 40.60 -58.73
CA ILE A 1091 5.68 40.73 -57.36
C ILE A 1091 4.59 41.80 -57.24
N SER A 1092 4.79 42.96 -57.89
CA SER A 1092 3.80 44.04 -57.99
C SER A 1092 3.91 44.83 -59.29
N VAL A 1093 3.09 44.46 -60.29
CA VAL A 1093 2.96 45.16 -61.58
C VAL A 1093 2.27 46.53 -61.54
N GLY A 1094 1.90 47.03 -60.35
CA GLY A 1094 1.24 48.34 -60.15
C GLY A 1094 -0.26 48.36 -60.47
N TYR A 1095 -0.82 49.56 -60.68
CA TYR A 1095 -2.24 49.79 -60.90
C TYR A 1095 -2.62 49.95 -62.38
N GLN A 1096 -3.91 49.76 -62.70
CA GLN A 1096 -4.46 49.91 -64.06
C GLN A 1096 -4.30 51.32 -64.68
N ASP A 1097 -4.00 52.33 -63.86
CA ASP A 1097 -3.67 53.70 -64.30
C ASP A 1097 -2.18 53.89 -64.64
N GLY A 1098 -1.37 52.83 -64.50
CA GLY A 1098 0.07 52.80 -64.79
C GLY A 1098 0.96 53.27 -63.65
N THR A 1099 0.43 53.49 -62.44
CA THR A 1099 1.19 53.99 -61.27
C THR A 1099 1.43 52.92 -60.21
N PHE A 1100 2.45 53.09 -59.35
CA PHE A 1100 2.73 52.18 -58.23
C PHE A 1100 2.05 52.61 -56.92
N LYS A 1101 1.94 53.93 -56.68
CA LYS A 1101 1.39 54.58 -55.49
C LYS A 1101 2.20 54.27 -54.21
N PRO A 1102 3.49 54.65 -54.16
CA PRO A 1102 4.40 54.27 -53.07
C PRO A 1102 3.91 54.72 -51.70
N ASP A 1103 3.44 55.96 -51.57
CA ASP A 1103 2.98 56.56 -50.30
C ASP A 1103 1.66 55.98 -49.76
N ARG A 1104 0.97 55.09 -50.51
CA ARG A 1104 -0.28 54.49 -50.03
C ARG A 1104 0.03 53.41 -49.00
N GLN A 1105 -0.72 53.40 -47.89
CA GLN A 1105 -0.77 52.27 -46.96
C GLN A 1105 -1.10 50.96 -47.69
N VAL A 1106 -0.38 49.88 -47.40
CA VAL A 1106 -0.63 48.54 -47.94
C VAL A 1106 -1.50 47.73 -46.98
N SER A 1107 -2.40 46.89 -47.50
CA SER A 1107 -3.19 45.99 -46.64
C SER A 1107 -2.46 44.70 -46.28
N ARG A 1108 -2.95 43.98 -45.26
CA ARG A 1108 -2.44 42.67 -44.85
C ARG A 1108 -2.42 41.66 -46.01
N ALA A 1109 -3.50 41.60 -46.80
CA ALA A 1109 -3.58 40.71 -47.98
C ALA A 1109 -2.63 41.13 -49.12
N GLU A 1110 -2.46 42.44 -49.33
CA GLU A 1110 -1.51 42.93 -50.34
C GLU A 1110 -0.05 42.67 -49.92
N PHE A 1111 0.27 42.73 -48.63
CA PHE A 1111 1.61 42.39 -48.13
C PHE A 1111 1.89 40.88 -48.20
N ALA A 1112 0.94 40.04 -47.75
CA ALA A 1112 1.03 38.59 -47.93
C ALA A 1112 1.25 38.20 -49.41
N SER A 1113 0.54 38.89 -50.32
CA SER A 1113 0.72 38.75 -51.77
C SER A 1113 2.10 39.18 -52.31
N PHE A 1114 2.86 40.04 -51.60
CA PHE A 1114 4.23 40.37 -51.99
C PHE A 1114 5.19 39.26 -51.58
N VAL A 1115 5.15 38.87 -50.30
CA VAL A 1115 6.00 37.82 -49.73
C VAL A 1115 5.79 36.50 -50.49
N TYR A 1116 4.55 36.07 -50.67
CA TYR A 1116 4.22 34.85 -51.44
C TYR A 1116 4.71 34.92 -52.91
N ARG A 1117 4.81 36.11 -53.52
CA ARG A 1117 5.31 36.23 -54.90
C ARG A 1117 6.83 36.28 -55.00
N SER A 1118 7.56 36.74 -53.98
CA SER A 1118 9.03 36.78 -53.99
C SER A 1118 9.73 35.43 -53.86
N LEU A 1119 9.02 34.36 -53.46
CA LEU A 1119 9.61 33.02 -53.31
C LEU A 1119 9.72 32.29 -54.65
N GLU A 1120 10.78 31.50 -54.85
CA GLU A 1120 10.99 30.72 -56.09
C GLU A 1120 10.23 29.38 -56.09
N GLU A 1121 10.31 28.61 -55.00
CA GLU A 1121 9.57 27.35 -54.82
C GLU A 1121 8.39 27.51 -53.85
N LYS A 1122 7.28 26.82 -54.14
CA LYS A 1122 5.98 26.94 -53.46
C LYS A 1122 5.22 25.61 -53.54
N GLU A 1123 5.38 24.75 -52.55
CA GLU A 1123 4.46 23.62 -52.33
C GLU A 1123 3.17 24.19 -51.71
N LEU A 1124 2.03 23.97 -52.37
CA LEU A 1124 0.72 24.32 -51.80
C LEU A 1124 0.24 23.16 -50.92
N GLY A 1125 0.56 23.24 -49.62
CA GLY A 1125 -0.07 22.41 -48.59
C GLY A 1125 -1.60 22.54 -48.67
N GLY A 1126 -2.25 21.45 -49.09
CA GLY A 1126 -3.59 21.52 -49.69
C GLY A 1126 -4.74 21.30 -48.72
N GLU A 1127 -5.01 22.27 -47.84
CA GLU A 1127 -6.29 22.38 -47.12
C GLU A 1127 -6.66 23.86 -46.85
N ASP A 1128 -7.91 24.12 -46.45
CA ASP A 1128 -8.44 25.48 -46.22
C ASP A 1128 -7.90 26.06 -44.91
N ALA A 1129 -7.44 27.33 -44.95
CA ALA A 1129 -6.97 28.06 -43.78
C ALA A 1129 -8.07 28.39 -42.75
N GLY A 1130 -9.35 28.24 -43.11
CA GLY A 1130 -10.48 28.37 -42.19
C GLY A 1130 -10.79 29.80 -41.73
N PHE A 1131 -10.10 30.82 -42.26
CA PHE A 1131 -10.36 32.22 -41.92
C PHE A 1131 -11.75 32.66 -42.37
N THR A 1132 -12.56 33.08 -41.40
CA THR A 1132 -13.99 33.42 -41.59
C THR A 1132 -14.26 34.58 -42.55
N ASP A 1133 -13.23 35.34 -42.93
CA ASP A 1133 -13.30 36.52 -43.79
C ASP A 1133 -12.47 36.42 -45.09
N VAL A 1134 -11.88 35.26 -45.43
CA VAL A 1134 -11.06 35.06 -46.64
C VAL A 1134 -11.59 33.91 -47.50
N PRO A 1135 -12.55 34.15 -48.43
CA PRO A 1135 -13.10 33.11 -49.30
C PRO A 1135 -12.15 32.74 -50.45
N GLU A 1136 -12.33 31.55 -51.04
CA GLU A 1136 -11.63 31.07 -52.26
C GLU A 1136 -11.63 32.07 -53.45
N SER A 1137 -12.55 33.04 -53.45
CA SER A 1137 -12.69 34.05 -54.49
C SER A 1137 -11.85 35.32 -54.25
N ASP A 1138 -11.10 35.40 -53.15
CA ASP A 1138 -10.21 36.52 -52.86
C ASP A 1138 -8.93 36.48 -53.72
N ALA A 1139 -8.46 37.66 -54.15
CA ALA A 1139 -7.27 37.78 -55.01
C ALA A 1139 -5.94 37.48 -54.28
N ALA A 1140 -5.97 37.31 -52.96
CA ALA A 1140 -4.85 36.91 -52.12
C ALA A 1140 -5.05 35.53 -51.44
N TYR A 1141 -6.12 34.79 -51.76
CA TYR A 1141 -6.46 33.50 -51.11
C TYR A 1141 -5.25 32.55 -51.05
N ASP A 1142 -4.63 32.22 -52.20
CA ASP A 1142 -3.45 31.34 -52.27
C ASP A 1142 -2.30 31.78 -51.35
N ALA A 1143 -2.06 33.09 -51.24
CA ALA A 1143 -0.98 33.66 -50.44
C ALA A 1143 -1.29 33.63 -48.93
N ILE A 1144 -2.55 33.87 -48.57
CA ILE A 1144 -3.03 33.84 -47.17
C ILE A 1144 -3.08 32.39 -46.68
N THR A 1145 -3.58 31.47 -47.50
CA THR A 1145 -3.67 30.05 -47.16
C THR A 1145 -2.29 29.40 -47.07
N TRP A 1146 -1.35 29.74 -47.96
CA TRP A 1146 0.05 29.33 -47.82
C TRP A 1146 0.69 29.85 -46.52
N MET A 1147 0.44 31.11 -46.14
CA MET A 1147 0.91 31.64 -44.84
C MET A 1147 0.26 30.98 -43.63
N ALA A 1148 -0.97 30.46 -43.75
CA ALA A 1148 -1.65 29.76 -42.66
C ALA A 1148 -1.11 28.34 -42.48
N SER A 1149 -0.98 27.58 -43.57
CA SER A 1149 -0.55 26.17 -43.53
C SER A 1149 0.89 25.97 -43.08
N HIS A 1150 1.72 27.02 -43.16
CA HIS A 1150 3.09 27.04 -42.62
C HIS A 1150 3.22 27.83 -41.31
N GLY A 1151 2.12 28.13 -40.61
CA GLY A 1151 2.12 28.81 -39.30
C GLY A 1151 2.53 30.30 -39.28
N ILE A 1152 2.98 30.84 -40.41
CA ILE A 1152 3.41 32.24 -40.62
C ILE A 1152 2.32 33.22 -40.17
N SER A 1153 1.05 32.94 -40.49
CA SER A 1153 -0.10 33.73 -40.04
C SER A 1153 -1.15 32.87 -39.35
N ARG A 1154 -1.30 33.06 -38.03
CA ARG A 1154 -2.36 32.43 -37.21
C ARG A 1154 -3.67 33.26 -37.14
N GLY A 1155 -3.79 34.33 -37.93
CA GLY A 1155 -4.94 35.25 -37.89
C GLY A 1155 -5.08 36.04 -36.58
N TYR A 1156 -6.32 36.38 -36.22
CA TYR A 1156 -6.73 36.95 -34.94
C TYR A 1156 -7.63 35.96 -34.17
N LEU A 1157 -7.76 36.13 -32.84
CA LEU A 1157 -8.53 35.26 -31.93
C LEU A 1157 -10.03 35.10 -32.25
N ASP A 1158 -10.57 35.89 -33.18
CA ASP A 1158 -11.94 35.80 -33.67
C ASP A 1158 -12.08 34.93 -34.95
N GLY A 1159 -10.99 34.28 -35.38
CA GLY A 1159 -10.96 33.48 -36.61
C GLY A 1159 -10.92 34.32 -37.90
N SER A 1160 -10.44 35.57 -37.83
CA SER A 1160 -10.29 36.44 -39.01
C SER A 1160 -8.83 36.70 -39.39
N PHE A 1161 -8.57 36.93 -40.67
CA PHE A 1161 -7.27 37.40 -41.18
C PHE A 1161 -7.22 38.92 -41.38
N ARG A 1162 -8.38 39.54 -41.67
CA ARG A 1162 -8.60 40.98 -41.94
C ARG A 1162 -7.87 41.49 -43.19
N PRO A 1163 -8.18 40.95 -44.39
CA PRO A 1163 -7.40 41.18 -45.62
C PRO A 1163 -7.30 42.65 -46.05
N ASP A 1164 -8.37 43.43 -45.86
CA ASP A 1164 -8.45 44.86 -46.21
C ASP A 1164 -7.77 45.81 -45.19
N GLN A 1165 -7.43 45.34 -43.99
CA GLN A 1165 -6.87 46.20 -42.95
C GLN A 1165 -5.43 46.63 -43.32
N PRO A 1166 -5.04 47.91 -43.12
CA PRO A 1166 -3.63 48.30 -43.15
C PRO A 1166 -2.77 47.43 -42.22
N ILE A 1167 -1.58 47.08 -42.68
CA ILE A 1167 -0.61 46.31 -41.88
C ILE A 1167 0.41 47.26 -41.21
N THR A 1168 0.74 47.00 -39.95
CA THR A 1168 1.76 47.78 -39.24
C THR A 1168 3.17 47.30 -39.57
N ARG A 1169 4.18 48.14 -39.32
CA ARG A 1169 5.59 47.74 -39.46
C ARG A 1169 5.94 46.55 -38.56
N GLY A 1170 5.40 46.48 -37.35
CA GLY A 1170 5.55 45.33 -36.46
C GLY A 1170 4.93 44.05 -37.01
N GLU A 1171 3.70 44.12 -37.55
CA GLU A 1171 3.06 42.97 -38.21
C GLU A 1171 3.82 42.53 -39.48
N VAL A 1172 4.50 43.45 -40.18
CA VAL A 1172 5.40 43.11 -41.30
C VAL A 1172 6.67 42.40 -40.82
N ALA A 1173 7.32 42.90 -39.75
CA ALA A 1173 8.47 42.23 -39.15
C ALA A 1173 8.13 40.80 -38.74
N GLU A 1174 6.99 40.63 -38.07
CA GLU A 1174 6.48 39.35 -37.59
C GLU A 1174 6.24 38.33 -38.72
N LEU A 1175 5.55 38.75 -39.80
CA LEU A 1175 5.32 37.87 -40.95
C LEU A 1175 6.62 37.53 -41.68
N MET A 1176 7.55 38.47 -41.82
CA MET A 1176 8.83 38.22 -42.49
C MET A 1176 9.74 37.28 -41.68
N PHE A 1177 9.85 37.49 -40.37
CA PHE A 1177 10.63 36.64 -39.46
C PHE A 1177 10.13 35.18 -39.48
N ARG A 1178 8.82 34.98 -39.41
CA ARG A 1178 8.21 33.64 -39.53
C ARG A 1178 8.33 33.05 -40.94
N THR A 1179 8.40 33.89 -41.97
CA THR A 1179 8.66 33.41 -43.34
C THR A 1179 10.10 32.91 -43.47
N ASP A 1180 11.07 33.56 -42.83
CA ASP A 1180 12.47 33.14 -42.79
C ASP A 1180 12.62 31.75 -42.15
N GLY A 1181 12.01 31.54 -40.99
CA GLY A 1181 11.95 30.24 -40.30
C GLY A 1181 11.11 29.15 -40.99
N VAL A 1182 10.61 29.38 -42.21
CA VAL A 1182 9.92 28.38 -43.05
C VAL A 1182 10.71 28.08 -44.34
N ILE A 1183 11.72 28.88 -44.68
CA ILE A 1183 12.53 28.75 -45.91
C ILE A 1183 14.02 28.53 -45.58
N GLY A 1184 14.42 28.69 -44.31
CA GLY A 1184 15.81 28.56 -43.86
C GLY A 1184 16.32 27.14 -43.60
N ASP A 1185 15.45 26.14 -43.55
CA ASP A 1185 15.74 24.71 -43.29
C ASP A 1185 15.85 23.85 -44.58
#